data_AF-A0AA90QSG3-F1
#
_entry.id   AF-A0AA90QSG3-F1
#
_cell.length_a   1.000
_cell.length_b   1.000
_cell.length_c   1.000
_cell.angle_alpha   90.00
_cell.angle_beta   90.00
_cell.angle_gamma   90.00
#
_symmetry.space_group_name_H-M   'P 1'
#
loop_
_entity.id
_entity.type
_entity.pdbx_description
1 polymer ?
#
loop_
_entity_poly.entity_id
_entity_poly.type
_entity_poly.pdbx_seq_one_letter_code
_entity_poly.pdbx_strand_id
1 'polypeptide(L)'
;MTTIPTINWLTDVNVFAVNRLPAHSDHKYYETLEEAKSTVPMAMRHVLNGDWKFNYAVNPASRPEPFFKKDFDCSGWGNITVPGHIQLQGYGKPQYVNTMYPWDGHNEIRPPEIPMDQNPVGSYVKMFQLPDKMKNKPVFISFQGVESAFYVWLNGEFVGYSEDSFTPAEFELTPFLIEGENKLAVEVYQRSTGSWLEDQDFWRFSGIFRDVYLYTVTEIHVQDLFIRTELDKSFLKGDLTADLKFLSGPPAKIVAELYDAMDRLVVSVNGSLAGDKGSISLSVDAPKLWSAEDPYLYKLYVQVINEKDQLVEVIPQKVGFRRFELVDKIMHLNGERIVFKGVNRHEFNCRRGRAVTKEDMLWDIKTLKQNNINAVRTSHYPNQSDWYELCDEYGIYVIDEMNLETHGSWQKMGAVEPSWNIPGNRHEWQEIVMDRAISMVERDKNHPSILIWSCGNESYAGEVILNVSRYFKSVDPSRLVHYEGVFHNRDYNETSDMESRMYAKPADIEKYLSENPEKPYISCEYIHAMGNSLGGMHKYTELERKYPMYQGGFIWDYIDQSIMKKDRYGKEFLAYGGDFDDRPTDYGFCTNGIVYANRELSPKMQEVKFLYQNVKLTPDKNGVTITNENLFIDTSDYDLEYVLHLEGKELYRKKLDFVVAPLSDGRVEFDWPEELESSPGEYCVHVFFRLKEKQLWADAGYEIAFGQYVFKGESLIETPPPEGEIRVVHGDVNIGVHGRDFSAIFSKQAGSLISLNYAEKEMIAYPPAPLFWRATTDNDRGFSQDYHSGVWYMASLARKCVGFEVEEMEGFVTISFTYKFSISDAADVKVAYRVYPEGSIRVKSSYHGVENLPQMPTFALAFKVPAEYDQLEWYAMGPEENYADRNNGARLGLFKNTVADNLSGYVMPQESGNRTGVRRVNLTNQDGRGIRISSVSEPLECNFSPYTAFELENAKHHYELPNIYYTVVTIAGKQMGVGGDDSWGAPVHDEYLIRADQDMEFEFRIQRI
;
A
#
# COMPACT_ATOMS: atom_id res chain seq x y z
N MET A 1 7.58 43.18 22.46
CA MET A 1 8.46 42.70 23.55
C MET A 1 9.43 41.73 22.90
N THR A 2 10.73 41.84 23.14
CA THR A 2 11.71 40.88 22.63
C THR A 2 11.55 39.58 23.40
N THR A 3 10.94 38.56 22.78
CA THR A 3 10.79 37.22 23.36
C THR A 3 12.18 36.59 23.47
N ILE A 4 12.58 36.18 24.67
CA ILE A 4 13.86 35.49 24.90
C ILE A 4 13.61 33.99 24.71
N PRO A 5 14.29 33.30 23.78
CA PRO A 5 14.11 31.87 23.58
C PRO A 5 14.52 31.09 24.82
N THR A 6 13.74 30.07 25.17
CA THR A 6 14.02 29.14 26.28
C THR A 6 13.70 27.72 25.88
N ILE A 7 14.49 26.77 26.38
CA ILE A 7 14.30 25.35 26.10
C ILE A 7 13.06 24.76 26.79
N ASN A 8 12.51 25.44 27.80
CA ASN A 8 11.33 24.97 28.52
C ASN A 8 10.08 24.86 27.63
N TRP A 9 10.07 25.50 26.46
CA TRP A 9 8.98 25.37 25.48
C TRP A 9 8.81 23.95 24.97
N LEU A 10 9.87 23.14 24.91
CA LEU A 10 9.79 21.73 24.50
C LEU A 10 8.87 20.87 25.40
N THR A 11 8.54 21.35 26.59
CA THR A 11 7.67 20.66 27.58
C THR A 11 6.43 21.47 27.94
N ASP A 12 6.18 22.60 27.27
CA ASP A 12 5.05 23.49 27.55
C ASP A 12 4.03 23.42 26.42
N VAL A 13 2.94 22.69 26.65
CA VAL A 13 1.84 22.50 25.68
C VAL A 13 1.19 23.80 25.21
N ASN A 14 1.40 24.91 25.93
CA ASN A 14 0.86 26.22 25.56
C ASN A 14 1.78 26.98 24.59
N VAL A 15 2.99 26.49 24.32
CA VAL A 15 3.98 27.14 23.45
C VAL A 15 4.43 26.19 22.35
N PHE A 16 3.63 26.14 21.28
CA PHE A 16 3.91 25.35 20.07
C PHE A 16 4.32 26.22 18.87
N ALA A 17 4.09 27.54 18.94
CA ALA A 17 4.46 28.49 17.90
C ALA A 17 4.85 29.84 18.52
N VAL A 18 6.01 30.38 18.13
CA VAL A 18 6.48 31.73 18.53
C VAL A 18 6.94 32.47 17.29
N ASN A 19 6.29 33.60 16.99
CA ASN A 19 6.52 34.42 15.79
C ASN A 19 6.29 33.69 14.44
N ARG A 20 5.71 32.48 14.47
CA ARG A 20 5.29 31.77 13.26
C ARG A 20 4.12 32.53 12.62
N LEU A 21 4.16 32.70 11.31
CA LEU A 21 3.05 33.30 10.57
C LEU A 21 1.82 32.38 10.62
N PRO A 22 0.59 32.94 10.56
CA PRO A 22 -0.61 32.13 10.41
C PRO A 22 -0.55 31.29 9.15
N ALA A 23 -1.05 30.04 9.22
CA ALA A 23 -1.21 29.20 8.05
C ALA A 23 -2.13 29.85 7.01
N HIS A 24 -1.88 29.54 5.75
CA HIS A 24 -2.61 30.06 4.59
C HIS A 24 -2.57 29.02 3.46
N SER A 25 -3.38 29.20 2.41
CA SER A 25 -3.40 28.28 1.29
C SER A 25 -2.05 28.25 0.56
N ASP A 26 -1.72 27.08 0.02
CA ASP A 26 -0.45 26.79 -0.64
C ASP A 26 -0.31 27.38 -2.06
N HIS A 27 -1.23 28.26 -2.43
CA HIS A 27 -1.33 28.82 -3.78
C HIS A 27 -0.02 29.50 -4.23
N LYS A 28 0.27 29.35 -5.52
CA LYS A 28 1.41 29.99 -6.18
C LYS A 28 1.02 31.38 -6.66
N TYR A 29 1.99 32.28 -6.81
CA TYR A 29 1.76 33.64 -7.30
C TYR A 29 2.94 34.14 -8.15
N TYR A 30 2.65 35.01 -9.12
CA TYR A 30 3.60 35.49 -10.14
C TYR A 30 3.44 36.99 -10.39
N GLU A 31 4.48 37.65 -10.92
CA GLU A 31 4.40 39.07 -11.29
C GLU A 31 3.68 39.26 -12.65
N THR A 32 3.63 38.22 -13.49
CA THR A 32 3.03 38.29 -14.83
C THR A 32 2.10 37.11 -15.15
N LEU A 33 1.15 37.34 -16.07
CA LEU A 33 0.25 36.29 -16.56
C LEU A 33 0.98 35.23 -17.40
N GLU A 34 2.05 35.60 -18.11
CA GLU A 34 2.86 34.68 -18.90
C GLU A 34 3.54 33.66 -18.00
N GLU A 35 4.21 34.11 -16.93
CA GLU A 35 4.84 33.23 -15.94
C GLU A 35 3.82 32.28 -15.29
N ALA A 36 2.66 32.80 -14.90
CA ALA A 36 1.58 32.02 -14.31
C ALA A 36 1.03 30.95 -15.26
N LYS A 37 0.83 31.28 -16.54
CA LYS A 37 0.35 30.35 -17.58
C LYS A 37 1.39 29.29 -17.94
N SER A 38 2.67 29.64 -17.94
CA SER A 38 3.77 28.72 -18.24
C SER A 38 4.21 27.88 -17.03
N THR A 39 3.67 28.14 -15.83
CA THR A 39 3.97 27.40 -14.59
C THR A 39 5.48 27.30 -14.31
N VAL A 40 6.21 28.37 -14.63
CA VAL A 40 7.66 28.42 -14.40
C VAL A 40 7.96 28.44 -12.90
N PRO A 41 9.17 28.05 -12.45
CA PRO A 41 9.55 28.25 -11.06
C PRO A 41 9.37 29.71 -10.63
N MET A 42 8.76 29.94 -9.46
CA MET A 42 8.51 31.29 -8.96
C MET A 42 9.82 32.04 -8.72
N ALA A 43 10.09 33.10 -9.50
CA ALA A 43 11.26 33.95 -9.33
C ALA A 43 11.33 34.67 -7.96
N MET A 44 10.19 34.74 -7.27
CA MET A 44 10.06 35.28 -5.91
C MET A 44 10.38 34.27 -4.81
N ARG A 45 10.65 33.00 -5.15
CA ARG A 45 11.13 31.96 -4.23
C ARG A 45 12.59 31.62 -4.51
N HIS A 46 13.35 31.36 -3.47
CA HIS A 46 14.75 30.95 -3.55
C HIS A 46 14.99 29.75 -2.63
N VAL A 47 15.21 28.59 -3.24
CA VAL A 47 15.39 27.31 -2.54
C VAL A 47 16.72 27.30 -1.78
N LEU A 48 16.68 26.91 -0.50
CA LEU A 48 17.84 26.76 0.38
C LEU A 48 18.28 25.30 0.57
N ASN A 49 17.65 24.35 -0.12
CA ASN A 49 18.04 22.94 -0.13
C ASN A 49 19.52 22.73 -0.54
N GLY A 50 20.02 21.52 -0.28
CA GLY A 50 21.39 21.09 -0.48
C GLY A 50 22.17 21.07 0.82
N ASP A 51 23.46 21.36 0.76
CA ASP A 51 24.36 21.24 1.92
C ASP A 51 24.17 22.36 2.93
N TRP A 52 24.07 21.98 4.21
CA TRP A 52 24.06 22.84 5.38
C TRP A 52 25.18 22.40 6.33
N LYS A 53 25.80 23.34 7.05
CA LYS A 53 26.72 23.01 8.14
C LYS A 53 25.95 22.35 9.27
N PHE A 54 26.49 21.28 9.84
CA PHE A 54 25.75 20.46 10.79
C PHE A 54 26.60 20.01 11.99
N ASN A 55 25.98 20.04 13.16
CA ASN A 55 26.48 19.44 14.39
C ASN A 55 25.38 18.61 15.05
N TYR A 56 25.76 17.43 15.55
CA TYR A 56 24.87 16.51 16.25
C TYR A 56 25.23 16.48 17.74
N ALA A 57 24.21 16.60 18.59
CA ALA A 57 24.30 16.44 20.03
C ALA A 57 23.30 15.37 20.50
N VAL A 58 23.71 14.53 21.45
CA VAL A 58 22.87 13.42 21.96
C VAL A 58 21.72 13.92 22.85
N ASN A 59 21.85 15.12 23.41
CA ASN A 59 20.85 15.77 24.23
C ASN A 59 21.05 17.29 24.24
N PRO A 60 20.06 18.06 24.74
CA PRO A 60 20.14 19.50 24.71
C PRO A 60 21.28 20.11 25.53
N ALA A 61 21.68 19.49 26.64
CA ALA A 61 22.77 20.00 27.47
C ALA A 61 24.15 19.93 26.77
N SER A 62 24.29 19.04 25.79
CA SER A 62 25.54 18.83 25.04
C SER A 62 25.65 19.63 23.74
N ARG A 63 24.60 20.36 23.35
CA ARG A 63 24.58 21.13 22.11
C ARG A 63 25.49 22.37 22.17
N PRO A 64 26.05 22.83 21.04
CA PRO A 64 26.88 24.03 21.00
C PRO A 64 26.02 25.30 21.11
N GLU A 65 25.45 25.59 22.28
CA GLU A 65 24.49 26.68 22.52
C GLU A 65 24.81 28.00 21.78
N PRO A 66 26.04 28.56 21.78
CA PRO A 66 26.31 29.83 21.11
C PRO A 66 26.38 29.76 19.57
N PHE A 67 26.12 28.61 18.92
CA PHE A 67 26.31 28.42 17.48
C PHE A 67 25.50 29.39 16.61
N PHE A 68 24.35 29.86 17.11
CA PHE A 68 23.49 30.82 16.43
C PHE A 68 24.11 32.22 16.32
N LYS A 69 25.09 32.56 17.16
CA LYS A 69 25.76 33.87 17.14
C LYS A 69 26.46 34.09 15.80
N LYS A 70 26.42 35.33 15.33
CA LYS A 70 26.99 35.74 14.04
C LYS A 70 28.48 35.40 13.89
N ASP A 71 29.24 35.56 14.97
CA ASP A 71 30.70 35.39 15.04
C ASP A 71 31.14 33.98 15.45
N PHE A 72 30.21 33.06 15.72
CA PHE A 72 30.55 31.67 16.01
C PHE A 72 31.03 30.95 14.75
N ASP A 73 32.22 30.34 14.83
CA ASP A 73 32.88 29.64 13.73
C ASP A 73 32.38 28.19 13.58
N CYS A 74 31.62 27.93 12.51
CA CYS A 74 31.14 26.60 12.11
C CYS A 74 32.00 25.97 11.00
N SER A 75 33.15 26.55 10.64
CA SER A 75 33.98 26.07 9.52
C SER A 75 34.47 24.63 9.71
N GLY A 76 34.71 24.24 10.96
CA GLY A 76 35.08 22.87 11.35
C GLY A 76 33.94 21.85 11.33
N TRP A 77 32.69 22.27 11.07
CA TRP A 77 31.54 21.36 11.00
C TRP A 77 31.47 20.65 9.66
N GLY A 78 30.97 19.40 9.69
CA GLY A 78 30.58 18.65 8.50
C GLY A 78 29.37 19.28 7.81
N ASN A 79 28.99 18.68 6.68
CA ASN A 79 27.76 19.05 5.97
C ASN A 79 26.68 17.97 6.19
N ILE A 80 25.43 18.38 6.11
CA ILE A 80 24.25 17.53 5.99
C ILE A 80 23.41 18.01 4.80
N THR A 81 22.75 17.09 4.10
CA THR A 81 21.83 17.42 3.02
C THR A 81 20.45 17.72 3.58
N VAL A 82 19.86 18.83 3.15
CA VAL A 82 18.49 19.26 3.43
C VAL A 82 17.72 19.33 2.10
N PRO A 83 16.51 18.75 1.99
CA PRO A 83 15.83 17.94 2.99
C PRO A 83 16.46 16.56 3.25
N GLY A 84 16.29 16.05 4.47
CA GLY A 84 16.61 14.67 4.83
C GLY A 84 16.61 14.41 6.33
N HIS A 85 16.43 13.14 6.73
CA HIS A 85 16.52 12.72 8.13
C HIS A 85 17.96 12.51 8.56
N ILE A 86 18.31 12.92 9.79
CA ILE A 86 19.70 12.85 10.29
C ILE A 86 20.17 11.39 10.46
N GLN A 87 19.24 10.50 10.80
CA GLN A 87 19.47 9.07 11.02
C GLN A 87 19.95 8.36 9.75
N LEU A 88 19.42 8.75 8.59
CA LEU A 88 19.78 8.18 7.30
C LEU A 88 21.06 8.81 6.71
N GLN A 89 21.59 9.86 7.36
CA GLN A 89 22.82 10.55 6.99
C GLN A 89 23.98 10.24 7.96
N GLY A 90 23.80 9.27 8.85
CA GLY A 90 24.86 8.74 9.72
C GLY A 90 24.88 9.30 11.16
N TYR A 91 23.85 10.03 11.58
CA TYR A 91 23.76 10.60 12.92
C TYR A 91 22.61 10.01 13.74
N GLY A 92 22.88 9.60 14.97
CA GLY A 92 21.88 8.92 15.80
C GLY A 92 21.46 7.56 15.18
N LYS A 93 20.27 7.10 15.55
CA LYS A 93 19.70 5.83 15.07
C LYS A 93 18.21 6.03 14.78
N PRO A 94 17.67 5.49 13.68
CA PRO A 94 16.23 5.40 13.51
C PRO A 94 15.67 4.35 14.46
N GLN A 95 14.43 4.52 14.91
CA GLN A 95 13.77 3.59 15.81
C GLN A 95 12.38 3.28 15.27
N TYR A 96 12.02 2.01 15.19
CA TYR A 96 10.68 1.60 14.78
C TYR A 96 9.90 1.06 15.97
N VAL A 97 8.77 1.68 16.28
CA VAL A 97 7.81 1.28 17.31
C VAL A 97 6.39 1.59 16.80
N ASN A 98 5.46 0.69 17.10
CA ASN A 98 4.04 0.81 16.81
C ASN A 98 3.37 1.63 17.93
N THR A 99 2.67 0.97 18.87
CA THR A 99 1.92 1.61 19.96
C THR A 99 2.79 2.23 21.06
N MET A 100 4.05 1.83 21.17
CA MET A 100 4.91 2.25 22.28
C MET A 100 5.53 3.60 21.97
N TYR A 101 5.45 4.53 22.93
CA TYR A 101 6.28 5.71 22.86
C TYR A 101 7.78 5.31 22.86
N PRO A 102 8.64 6.01 22.11
CA PRO A 102 10.02 5.58 21.88
C PRO A 102 10.91 5.47 23.13
N TRP A 103 10.52 6.14 24.22
CA TRP A 103 11.20 6.16 25.52
C TRP A 103 10.61 5.17 26.54
N ASP A 104 9.67 4.32 26.14
CA ASP A 104 9.14 3.28 27.01
C ASP A 104 10.26 2.33 27.49
N GLY A 105 10.23 1.99 28.77
CA GLY A 105 11.29 1.23 29.45
C GLY A 105 12.60 2.00 29.72
N HIS A 106 12.78 3.21 29.16
CA HIS A 106 13.97 4.05 29.37
C HIS A 106 13.72 5.18 30.38
N ASN A 107 12.56 5.83 30.31
CA ASN A 107 12.20 6.97 31.14
C ASN A 107 10.82 6.79 31.78
N GLU A 108 10.71 7.05 33.09
CA GLU A 108 9.43 7.07 33.81
C GLU A 108 8.82 8.48 33.74
N ILE A 109 8.26 8.82 32.58
CA ILE A 109 7.68 10.15 32.30
C ILE A 109 6.23 10.06 31.82
N ARG A 110 5.49 11.17 31.94
CA ARG A 110 4.11 11.31 31.44
C ARG A 110 3.94 12.63 30.69
N PRO A 111 2.97 12.73 29.76
CA PRO A 111 2.71 14.00 29.10
C PRO A 111 2.48 15.13 30.11
N PRO A 112 3.09 16.32 29.95
CA PRO A 112 3.87 16.76 28.79
C PRO A 112 5.40 16.61 28.92
N GLU A 113 5.90 15.86 29.91
CA GLU A 113 7.33 15.65 30.12
C GLU A 113 7.99 14.89 28.95
N ILE A 114 9.27 15.16 28.68
CA ILE A 114 10.05 14.48 27.63
C ILE A 114 11.41 14.00 28.19
N PRO A 115 12.08 13.03 27.54
CA PRO A 115 13.42 12.59 27.95
C PRO A 115 14.47 13.68 27.70
N MET A 116 14.89 14.43 28.72
CA MET A 116 15.89 15.51 28.54
C MET A 116 17.33 15.00 28.42
N ASP A 117 17.61 13.79 28.88
CA ASP A 117 18.93 13.14 28.80
C ASP A 117 19.15 12.38 27.49
N GLN A 118 18.05 12.04 26.79
CA GLN A 118 18.01 11.33 25.50
C GLN A 118 17.09 12.03 24.49
N ASN A 119 17.33 13.32 24.24
CA ASN A 119 16.64 14.09 23.20
C ASN A 119 17.65 14.64 22.19
N PRO A 120 18.00 13.86 21.15
CA PRO A 120 18.95 14.27 20.14
C PRO A 120 18.62 15.62 19.52
N VAL A 121 19.68 16.42 19.29
CA VAL A 121 19.58 17.78 18.76
C VAL A 121 20.47 17.92 17.53
N GLY A 122 19.90 18.47 16.45
CA GLY A 122 20.62 18.85 15.25
C GLY A 122 20.78 20.37 15.17
N SER A 123 22.02 20.87 15.16
CA SER A 123 22.33 22.28 14.92
C SER A 123 22.72 22.47 13.46
N TYR A 124 21.89 23.19 12.71
CA TYR A 124 22.06 23.46 11.27
C TYR A 124 22.47 24.91 11.04
N VAL A 125 23.40 25.16 10.13
CA VAL A 125 23.78 26.51 9.69
C VAL A 125 23.84 26.60 8.17
N LYS A 126 23.16 27.60 7.61
CA LYS A 126 23.22 27.97 6.20
C LYS A 126 23.70 29.41 6.07
N MET A 127 24.77 29.60 5.31
CA MET A 127 25.18 30.92 4.86
C MET A 127 24.49 31.18 3.52
N PHE A 128 23.90 32.36 3.35
CA PHE A 128 23.30 32.76 2.07
C PHE A 128 23.48 34.25 1.82
N GLN A 129 23.54 34.64 0.55
CA GLN A 129 23.39 36.02 0.15
C GLN A 129 21.95 36.26 -0.27
N LEU A 130 21.39 37.41 0.09
CA LEU A 130 20.02 37.72 -0.27
C LEU A 130 19.90 37.82 -1.81
N PRO A 131 19.00 37.03 -2.45
CA PRO A 131 18.78 37.11 -3.89
C PRO A 131 18.38 38.51 -4.33
N ASP A 132 18.82 38.93 -5.53
CA ASP A 132 18.58 40.29 -6.02
C ASP A 132 17.10 40.68 -6.03
N LYS A 133 16.20 39.74 -6.36
CA LYS A 133 14.75 39.93 -6.38
C LYS A 133 14.13 40.24 -5.01
N MET A 134 14.84 39.93 -3.91
CA MET A 134 14.36 40.08 -2.53
C MET A 134 14.95 41.32 -1.84
N LYS A 135 15.91 42.02 -2.47
CA LYS A 135 16.52 43.23 -1.89
C LYS A 135 15.47 44.34 -1.75
N ASN A 136 15.46 44.99 -0.58
CA ASN A 136 14.50 46.06 -0.22
C ASN A 136 13.02 45.64 -0.25
N LYS A 137 12.73 44.33 -0.23
CA LYS A 137 11.38 43.78 -0.09
C LYS A 137 11.26 43.02 1.24
N PRO A 138 10.03 42.75 1.73
CA PRO A 138 9.84 41.83 2.83
C PRO A 138 10.38 40.44 2.46
N VAL A 139 11.09 39.81 3.38
CA VAL A 139 11.68 38.50 3.18
C VAL A 139 11.17 37.55 4.23
N PHE A 140 10.72 36.40 3.78
CA PHE A 140 10.22 35.32 4.62
C PHE A 140 11.03 34.05 4.36
N ILE A 141 11.00 33.14 5.32
CA ILE A 141 11.48 31.77 5.16
C ILE A 141 10.34 30.80 5.44
N SER A 142 10.25 29.76 4.63
CA SER A 142 9.31 28.66 4.80
C SER A 142 10.06 27.35 4.99
N PHE A 143 9.77 26.67 6.09
CA PHE A 143 10.19 25.29 6.34
C PHE A 143 8.98 24.39 6.10
N GLN A 144 9.04 23.53 5.09
CA GLN A 144 7.89 22.72 4.67
C GLN A 144 7.65 21.48 5.55
N GLY A 145 8.59 21.15 6.45
CA GLY A 145 8.50 20.03 7.40
C GLY A 145 9.80 19.83 8.18
N VAL A 146 9.69 19.88 9.50
CA VAL A 146 10.82 19.71 10.45
C VAL A 146 10.36 18.84 11.61
N GLU A 147 11.04 17.70 11.82
CA GLU A 147 10.67 16.74 12.86
C GLU A 147 11.58 16.85 14.10
N SER A 148 11.09 17.13 15.33
CA SER A 148 9.69 17.41 15.73
C SER A 148 9.42 18.82 16.26
N ALA A 149 10.47 19.56 16.65
CA ALA A 149 10.38 20.95 17.07
C ALA A 149 11.67 21.70 16.75
N PHE A 150 11.58 22.99 16.47
CA PHE A 150 12.78 23.75 16.12
C PHE A 150 12.73 25.24 16.45
N TYR A 151 13.92 25.80 16.62
CA TYR A 151 14.17 27.21 16.84
C TYR A 151 14.97 27.79 15.67
N VAL A 152 14.66 29.04 15.30
CA VAL A 152 15.30 29.74 14.19
C VAL A 152 15.96 31.03 14.67
N TRP A 153 17.19 31.25 14.21
CA TRP A 153 17.91 32.50 14.37
C TRP A 153 18.46 32.99 13.05
N LEU A 154 18.52 34.31 12.88
CA LEU A 154 19.17 34.95 11.76
C LEU A 154 20.16 35.98 12.29
N ASN A 155 21.43 35.83 11.91
CA ASN A 155 22.53 36.73 12.30
C ASN A 155 22.69 36.92 13.81
N GLY A 156 22.34 35.91 14.62
CA GLY A 156 22.43 35.94 16.08
C GLY A 156 21.15 36.37 16.79
N GLU A 157 20.16 36.89 16.06
CA GLU A 157 18.88 37.32 16.62
C GLU A 157 17.83 36.19 16.51
N PHE A 158 17.00 36.05 17.54
CA PHE A 158 15.96 35.03 17.59
C PHE A 158 14.80 35.41 16.67
N VAL A 159 14.45 34.50 15.77
CA VAL A 159 13.37 34.66 14.79
C VAL A 159 12.09 34.02 15.31
N GLY A 160 12.11 32.73 15.68
CA GLY A 160 10.90 32.02 16.08
C GLY A 160 11.09 30.57 16.48
N TYR A 161 9.97 29.93 16.87
CA TYR A 161 9.87 28.53 17.29
C TYR A 161 8.62 27.88 16.68
N SER A 162 8.67 26.59 16.37
CA SER A 162 7.52 25.82 15.87
C SER A 162 7.59 24.34 16.26
N GLU A 163 6.41 23.77 16.51
CA GLU A 163 6.10 22.34 16.50
C GLU A 163 5.16 21.99 15.32
N ASP A 164 4.71 20.73 15.27
CA ASP A 164 4.04 20.05 14.15
C ASP A 164 4.99 19.75 12.98
N SER A 165 5.31 18.47 12.83
CA SER A 165 6.30 18.00 11.86
C SER A 165 5.83 18.10 10.40
N PHE A 166 4.51 18.11 10.15
CA PHE A 166 3.95 17.81 8.81
C PHE A 166 3.20 18.98 8.15
N THR A 167 3.09 20.14 8.82
CA THR A 167 2.61 21.38 8.20
C THR A 167 3.72 22.43 8.11
N PRO A 168 3.65 23.38 7.14
CA PRO A 168 4.70 24.38 6.98
C PRO A 168 4.79 25.37 8.15
N ALA A 169 6.01 25.78 8.47
CA ALA A 169 6.29 26.82 9.44
C ALA A 169 7.05 27.99 8.79
N GLU A 170 6.43 29.17 8.83
CA GLU A 170 6.94 30.36 8.15
C GLU A 170 7.26 31.51 9.10
N PHE A 171 8.31 32.26 8.80
CA PHE A 171 8.78 33.38 9.63
C PHE A 171 9.22 34.57 8.79
N GLU A 172 8.96 35.77 9.29
CA GLU A 172 9.49 37.01 8.70
C GLU A 172 10.96 37.22 9.10
N LEU A 173 11.83 37.36 8.09
CA LEU A 173 13.26 37.57 8.25
C LEU A 173 13.70 39.02 8.07
N THR A 174 12.85 39.87 7.47
CA THR A 174 13.17 41.27 7.13
C THR A 174 13.88 42.04 8.26
N PRO A 175 13.41 42.00 9.52
CA PRO A 175 14.01 42.78 10.60
C PRO A 175 15.42 42.35 11.02
N PHE A 176 15.84 41.14 10.64
CA PHE A 176 17.08 40.50 11.11
C PHE A 176 18.15 40.40 10.02
N LEU A 177 17.83 40.76 8.78
CA LEU A 177 18.74 40.72 7.64
C LEU A 177 19.85 41.78 7.78
N ILE A 178 21.02 41.44 7.26
CA ILE A 178 22.16 42.35 7.11
C ILE A 178 22.61 42.42 5.65
N GLU A 179 23.34 43.49 5.32
CA GLU A 179 24.00 43.59 4.02
C GLU A 179 25.07 42.48 3.86
N GLY A 180 25.11 41.88 2.67
CA GLY A 180 26.07 40.84 2.32
C GLY A 180 25.59 39.43 2.71
N GLU A 181 26.49 38.66 3.32
CA GLU A 181 26.24 37.28 3.72
C GLU A 181 25.46 37.21 5.03
N ASN A 182 24.40 36.41 5.06
CA ASN A 182 23.53 36.19 6.20
C ASN A 182 23.73 34.76 6.74
N LYS A 183 23.77 34.64 8.07
CA LYS A 183 23.90 33.35 8.78
C LYS A 183 22.55 32.94 9.33
N LEU A 184 21.93 31.94 8.72
CA LEU A 184 20.75 31.26 9.24
C LEU A 184 21.20 30.11 10.14
N ALA A 185 20.68 30.04 11.36
CA ALA A 185 20.93 28.97 12.30
C ALA A 185 19.59 28.35 12.75
N VAL A 186 19.51 27.02 12.72
CA VAL A 186 18.31 26.27 13.08
C VAL A 186 18.71 25.17 14.06
N GLU A 187 17.99 25.08 15.18
CA GLU A 187 18.19 24.03 16.18
C GLU A 187 16.95 23.14 16.21
N VAL A 188 17.12 21.87 15.83
CA VAL A 188 16.03 20.89 15.73
C VAL A 188 16.15 19.87 16.84
N TYR A 189 15.05 19.63 17.56
CA TYR A 189 14.93 18.70 18.67
C TYR A 189 14.07 17.50 18.23
N GLN A 190 14.54 16.30 18.57
CA GLN A 190 13.80 15.07 18.25
C GLN A 190 12.58 14.86 19.17
N ARG A 191 12.60 15.43 20.38
CA ARG A 191 11.53 15.31 21.38
C ARG A 191 11.02 16.68 21.81
N SER A 192 9.68 16.83 21.80
CA SER A 192 8.93 17.99 22.28
C SER A 192 7.52 17.55 22.72
N THR A 193 6.63 18.49 23.08
CA THR A 193 5.22 18.17 23.31
C THR A 193 4.55 17.55 22.09
N GLY A 194 4.92 17.98 20.89
CA GLY A 194 4.47 17.40 19.63
C GLY A 194 4.79 15.92 19.49
N SER A 195 5.88 15.42 20.08
CA SER A 195 6.21 13.99 20.03
C SER A 195 5.21 13.10 20.77
N TRP A 196 4.44 13.65 21.72
CA TRP A 196 3.34 12.93 22.35
C TRP A 196 2.12 12.79 21.41
N LEU A 197 1.99 13.68 20.42
CA LEU A 197 0.91 13.75 19.44
C LEU A 197 1.27 13.11 18.08
N GLU A 198 2.48 12.56 17.97
CA GLU A 198 3.07 12.00 16.74
C GLU A 198 3.51 10.55 17.00
N ASP A 199 2.58 9.74 17.53
CA ASP A 199 2.80 8.34 17.91
C ASP A 199 2.44 7.34 16.80
N GLN A 200 2.35 7.77 15.54
CA GLN A 200 2.07 6.91 14.38
C GLN A 200 2.91 5.63 14.35
N ASP A 201 2.33 4.50 13.91
CA ASP A 201 3.06 3.26 13.62
C ASP A 201 4.04 3.41 12.44
N PHE A 202 5.21 4.00 12.73
CA PHE A 202 6.24 4.28 11.75
C PHE A 202 7.65 4.42 12.34
N TRP A 203 8.63 4.64 11.48
CA TRP A 203 9.98 4.99 11.92
C TRP A 203 10.03 6.38 12.58
N ARG A 204 10.59 6.45 13.78
CA ARG A 204 10.90 7.72 14.45
C ARG A 204 12.20 8.28 13.88
N PHE A 205 12.12 9.43 13.22
CA PHE A 205 13.26 10.15 12.67
C PHE A 205 13.41 11.51 13.37
N SER A 206 14.24 12.39 12.81
CA SER A 206 14.27 13.82 13.12
C SER A 206 15.02 14.58 12.02
N GLY A 207 14.84 15.90 11.99
CA GLY A 207 15.56 16.81 11.10
C GLY A 207 14.65 17.57 10.14
N ILE A 208 15.27 18.39 9.28
CA ILE A 208 14.58 19.16 8.24
C ILE A 208 14.35 18.24 7.04
N PHE A 209 13.18 17.60 6.96
CA PHE A 209 12.91 16.49 6.03
C PHE A 209 12.07 16.88 4.80
N ARG A 210 11.55 18.11 4.74
CA ARG A 210 10.96 18.72 3.54
C ARG A 210 11.67 20.05 3.21
N ASP A 211 11.33 20.61 2.05
CA ASP A 211 12.01 21.76 1.47
C ASP A 211 12.12 22.98 2.39
N VAL A 212 13.19 23.75 2.21
CA VAL A 212 13.37 25.08 2.81
C VAL A 212 13.59 26.09 1.71
N TYR A 213 12.88 27.21 1.75
CA TYR A 213 13.07 28.30 0.80
C TYR A 213 12.82 29.66 1.41
N LEU A 214 13.52 30.66 0.89
CA LEU A 214 13.19 32.07 1.09
C LEU A 214 12.10 32.47 0.10
N TYR A 215 11.24 33.40 0.48
CA TYR A 215 10.34 34.03 -0.46
C TYR A 215 10.14 35.52 -0.16
N THR A 216 9.75 36.27 -1.18
CA THR A 216 9.30 37.67 -1.08
C THR A 216 7.92 37.78 -1.68
N VAL A 217 7.16 38.78 -1.25
CA VAL A 217 5.84 39.10 -1.78
C VAL A 217 5.88 40.37 -2.64
N THR A 218 4.81 40.60 -3.38
CA THR A 218 4.57 41.83 -4.15
C THR A 218 4.10 42.96 -3.21
N GLU A 219 4.00 44.20 -3.71
CA GLU A 219 3.52 45.33 -2.89
C GLU A 219 2.05 45.14 -2.44
N ILE A 220 1.25 44.45 -3.25
CA ILE A 220 -0.13 44.08 -2.95
C ILE A 220 -0.24 42.58 -3.13
N HIS A 221 -0.24 41.86 -2.01
CA HIS A 221 -0.17 40.40 -2.00
C HIS A 221 -1.43 39.79 -1.39
N VAL A 222 -2.00 38.81 -2.08
CA VAL A 222 -3.01 37.92 -1.50
C VAL A 222 -2.29 36.91 -0.61
N GLN A 223 -2.40 37.07 0.70
CA GLN A 223 -1.81 36.16 1.67
C GLN A 223 -2.55 34.83 1.72
N ASP A 224 -3.87 34.85 1.59
CA ASP A 224 -4.70 33.65 1.68
C ASP A 224 -5.86 33.71 0.69
N LEU A 225 -6.21 32.54 0.18
CA LEU A 225 -7.21 32.32 -0.86
C LEU A 225 -8.04 31.09 -0.52
N PHE A 226 -9.37 31.24 -0.50
CA PHE A 226 -10.31 30.14 -0.37
C PHE A 226 -11.29 30.10 -1.55
N ILE A 227 -11.19 29.06 -2.38
CA ILE A 227 -12.05 28.79 -3.52
C ILE A 227 -13.12 27.76 -3.11
N ARG A 228 -14.38 28.08 -3.40
CA ARG A 228 -15.52 27.17 -3.21
C ARG A 228 -16.33 27.09 -4.49
N THR A 229 -16.71 25.87 -4.86
CA THR A 229 -17.66 25.62 -5.96
C THR A 229 -18.97 25.11 -5.42
N GLU A 230 -20.07 25.74 -5.81
CA GLU A 230 -21.42 25.29 -5.49
C GLU A 230 -22.13 24.86 -6.77
N LEU A 231 -22.79 23.71 -6.75
CA LEU A 231 -23.56 23.19 -7.88
C LEU A 231 -25.04 23.15 -7.52
N ASP A 232 -25.88 23.54 -8.47
CA ASP A 232 -27.32 23.38 -8.34
C ASP A 232 -27.73 21.89 -8.37
N LYS A 233 -28.97 21.58 -8.00
CA LYS A 233 -29.45 20.18 -7.93
C LYS A 233 -29.49 19.48 -9.29
N SER A 234 -29.48 20.23 -10.40
CA SER A 234 -29.43 19.66 -11.75
C SER A 234 -28.01 19.45 -12.26
N PHE A 235 -26.99 19.97 -11.55
CA PHE A 235 -25.60 20.02 -11.98
C PHE A 235 -25.37 20.78 -13.30
N LEU A 236 -26.35 21.56 -13.75
CA LEU A 236 -26.28 22.37 -14.98
C LEU A 236 -25.88 23.81 -14.70
N LYS A 237 -25.76 24.22 -13.43
CA LYS A 237 -25.24 25.52 -13.03
C LYS A 237 -24.27 25.37 -11.88
N GLY A 238 -23.11 26.01 -12.02
CA GLY A 238 -22.10 26.09 -10.97
C GLY A 238 -21.70 27.53 -10.68
N ASP A 239 -21.55 27.85 -9.41
CA ASP A 239 -20.98 29.11 -8.95
C ASP A 239 -19.61 28.84 -8.31
N LEU A 240 -18.60 29.63 -8.67
CA LEU A 240 -17.28 29.64 -8.06
C LEU A 240 -17.14 30.93 -7.27
N THR A 241 -16.91 30.82 -5.96
CA THR A 241 -16.58 31.96 -5.10
C THR A 241 -15.13 31.86 -4.64
N ALA A 242 -14.37 32.94 -4.74
CA ALA A 242 -13.02 33.04 -4.22
C ALA A 242 -12.93 34.17 -3.19
N ASP A 243 -12.69 33.80 -1.93
CA ASP A 243 -12.43 34.75 -0.85
C ASP A 243 -10.92 35.00 -0.75
N LEU A 244 -10.55 36.26 -0.66
CA LEU A 244 -9.18 36.74 -0.71
C LEU A 244 -8.86 37.50 0.58
N LYS A 245 -7.73 37.19 1.21
CA LYS A 245 -7.17 37.97 2.32
C LYS A 245 -5.82 38.52 1.91
N PHE A 246 -5.64 39.83 2.05
CA PHE A 246 -4.43 40.52 1.62
C PHE A 246 -3.48 40.77 2.79
N LEU A 247 -2.18 40.62 2.54
CA LEU A 247 -1.14 41.13 3.42
C LEU A 247 -1.11 42.66 3.26
N SER A 248 -1.76 43.38 4.18
CA SER A 248 -1.88 44.86 4.25
C SER A 248 -1.36 45.67 3.04
N GLY A 249 -2.25 46.28 2.26
CA GLY A 249 -1.87 47.08 1.10
C GLY A 249 -2.92 48.14 0.71
N PRO A 250 -2.61 49.04 -0.24
CA PRO A 250 -3.57 49.98 -0.80
C PRO A 250 -4.71 49.24 -1.54
N PRO A 251 -5.88 49.89 -1.77
CA PRO A 251 -6.95 49.34 -2.58
C PRO A 251 -6.45 48.84 -3.95
N ALA A 252 -6.94 47.68 -4.37
CA ALA A 252 -6.60 47.06 -5.65
C ALA A 252 -7.85 46.62 -6.41
N LYS A 253 -7.75 46.60 -7.73
CA LYS A 253 -8.73 45.99 -8.62
C LYS A 253 -8.37 44.52 -8.81
N ILE A 254 -9.37 43.64 -8.73
CA ILE A 254 -9.21 42.21 -8.96
C ILE A 254 -9.86 41.85 -10.29
N VAL A 255 -9.17 41.08 -11.12
CA VAL A 255 -9.73 40.49 -12.34
C VAL A 255 -9.57 38.99 -12.23
N ALA A 256 -10.69 38.26 -12.22
CA ALA A 256 -10.69 36.81 -12.15
C ALA A 256 -11.15 36.24 -13.48
N GLU A 257 -10.31 35.41 -14.08
CA GLU A 257 -10.57 34.77 -15.36
C GLU A 257 -10.51 33.26 -15.22
N LEU A 258 -11.60 32.58 -15.56
CA LEU A 258 -11.69 31.13 -15.59
C LEU A 258 -11.51 30.64 -17.02
N TYR A 259 -10.56 29.75 -17.24
CA TYR A 259 -10.29 29.11 -18.51
C TYR A 259 -10.60 27.62 -18.44
N ASP A 260 -11.01 27.05 -19.56
CA ASP A 260 -11.19 25.62 -19.69
C ASP A 260 -9.84 24.89 -19.91
N ALA A 261 -9.86 23.55 -19.97
CA ALA A 261 -8.65 22.75 -20.15
C ALA A 261 -7.91 23.02 -21.48
N MET A 262 -8.58 23.61 -22.47
CA MET A 262 -8.05 23.99 -23.79
C MET A 262 -7.61 25.46 -23.85
N ASP A 263 -7.47 26.12 -22.70
CA ASP A 263 -7.09 27.54 -22.57
C ASP A 263 -8.06 28.52 -23.24
N ARG A 264 -9.35 28.15 -23.33
CA ARG A 264 -10.42 29.07 -23.76
C ARG A 264 -11.04 29.76 -22.56
N LEU A 265 -11.20 31.08 -22.65
CA LEU A 265 -11.85 31.87 -21.60
C LEU A 265 -13.33 31.48 -21.48
N VAL A 266 -13.75 31.09 -20.28
CA VAL A 266 -15.13 30.71 -19.94
C VAL A 266 -15.88 31.92 -19.40
N VAL A 267 -15.30 32.58 -18.40
CA VAL A 267 -15.90 33.74 -17.72
C VAL A 267 -14.82 34.65 -17.16
N SER A 268 -15.08 35.95 -17.17
CA SER A 268 -14.22 36.98 -16.60
C SER A 268 -15.06 37.94 -15.77
N VAL A 269 -14.65 38.18 -14.52
CA VAL A 269 -15.31 39.13 -13.61
C VAL A 269 -14.31 40.10 -13.02
N ASN A 270 -14.78 41.31 -12.74
CA ASN A 270 -14.01 42.32 -12.01
C ASN A 270 -14.53 42.40 -10.57
N GLY A 271 -13.62 42.35 -9.60
CA GLY A 271 -13.86 42.66 -8.20
C GLY A 271 -13.09 43.92 -7.79
N SER A 272 -13.42 44.45 -6.62
CA SER A 272 -12.67 45.53 -6.00
C SER A 272 -12.39 45.21 -4.54
N LEU A 273 -11.21 45.61 -4.07
CA LEU A 273 -10.81 45.44 -2.68
C LEU A 273 -11.46 46.49 -1.78
N ALA A 274 -11.89 46.06 -0.58
CA ALA A 274 -12.24 46.97 0.50
C ALA A 274 -11.54 46.52 1.80
N GLY A 275 -10.44 47.19 2.17
CA GLY A 275 -9.65 46.81 3.34
C GLY A 275 -8.71 45.62 3.05
N ASP A 276 -8.60 44.69 4.00
CA ASP A 276 -7.74 43.50 3.93
C ASP A 276 -8.45 42.25 3.37
N LYS A 277 -9.72 42.37 2.98
CA LYS A 277 -10.54 41.26 2.46
C LYS A 277 -11.23 41.61 1.15
N GLY A 278 -11.33 40.63 0.26
CA GLY A 278 -12.08 40.71 -0.99
C GLY A 278 -12.80 39.40 -1.28
N SER A 279 -13.82 39.45 -2.12
CA SER A 279 -14.49 38.24 -2.61
C SER A 279 -14.90 38.45 -4.07
N ILE A 280 -14.80 37.38 -4.85
CA ILE A 280 -15.18 37.33 -6.27
C ILE A 280 -16.09 36.13 -6.48
N SER A 281 -17.10 36.28 -7.35
CA SER A 281 -18.00 35.18 -7.72
C SER A 281 -18.16 35.11 -9.24
N LEU A 282 -18.09 33.91 -9.78
CA LEU A 282 -18.25 33.60 -11.20
C LEU A 282 -19.32 32.51 -11.36
N SER A 283 -20.23 32.67 -12.32
CA SER A 283 -21.20 31.64 -12.66
C SER A 283 -20.82 30.94 -13.97
N VAL A 284 -20.96 29.62 -14.00
CA VAL A 284 -20.67 28.76 -15.15
C VAL A 284 -21.92 27.94 -15.47
N ASP A 285 -22.40 28.07 -16.71
CA ASP A 285 -23.46 27.22 -17.23
C ASP A 285 -22.88 25.89 -17.72
N ALA A 286 -23.53 24.79 -17.35
CA ALA A 286 -23.13 23.41 -17.64
C ALA A 286 -21.64 23.14 -17.35
N PRO A 287 -21.17 23.35 -16.11
CA PRO A 287 -19.77 23.10 -15.77
C PRO A 287 -19.42 21.64 -15.99
N LYS A 288 -18.22 21.37 -16.52
CA LYS A 288 -17.65 20.03 -16.52
C LYS A 288 -17.23 19.68 -15.09
N LEU A 289 -17.71 18.55 -14.61
CA LEU A 289 -17.55 18.15 -13.21
C LEU A 289 -16.23 17.40 -13.01
N TRP A 290 -15.64 17.57 -11.84
CA TRP A 290 -14.46 16.82 -11.42
C TRP A 290 -14.88 15.53 -10.71
N SER A 291 -14.20 14.43 -11.03
CA SER A 291 -14.28 13.14 -10.33
C SER A 291 -12.95 12.38 -10.47
N ALA A 292 -12.79 11.26 -9.78
CA ALA A 292 -11.63 10.39 -9.99
C ALA A 292 -11.65 9.68 -11.37
N GLU A 293 -12.80 9.61 -12.03
CA GLU A 293 -12.99 8.99 -13.34
C GLU A 293 -12.67 9.97 -14.48
N ASP A 294 -13.19 11.21 -14.38
CA ASP A 294 -12.89 12.36 -15.24
C ASP A 294 -12.41 13.53 -14.37
N PRO A 295 -11.08 13.69 -14.17
CA PRO A 295 -10.50 14.73 -13.31
C PRO A 295 -10.45 16.09 -14.02
N TYR A 296 -11.60 16.58 -14.47
CA TYR A 296 -11.67 17.83 -15.22
C TYR A 296 -11.30 19.04 -14.34
N LEU A 297 -10.26 19.77 -14.72
CA LEU A 297 -9.80 20.97 -14.02
C LEU A 297 -9.87 22.19 -14.93
N TYR A 298 -10.57 23.22 -14.46
CA TYR A 298 -10.47 24.58 -15.00
C TYR A 298 -9.20 25.26 -14.48
N LYS A 299 -8.76 26.32 -15.18
CA LYS A 299 -7.63 27.18 -14.80
C LYS A 299 -8.17 28.55 -14.42
N LEU A 300 -8.18 28.88 -13.13
CA LEU A 300 -8.52 30.20 -12.61
C LEU A 300 -7.26 31.05 -12.51
N TYR A 301 -7.29 32.26 -13.07
CA TYR A 301 -6.25 33.27 -12.85
C TYR A 301 -6.87 34.45 -12.11
N VAL A 302 -6.44 34.67 -10.87
CA VAL A 302 -6.78 35.87 -10.09
C VAL A 302 -5.67 36.90 -10.29
N GLN A 303 -6.00 38.01 -10.95
CA GLN A 303 -5.07 39.09 -11.28
C GLN A 303 -5.31 40.29 -10.36
N VAL A 304 -4.26 40.76 -9.71
CA VAL A 304 -4.27 41.94 -8.84
C VAL A 304 -3.68 43.12 -9.61
N ILE A 305 -4.49 44.18 -9.76
CA ILE A 305 -4.15 45.39 -10.49
C ILE A 305 -4.14 46.56 -9.50
N ASN A 306 -3.03 47.29 -9.45
CA ASN A 306 -2.89 48.45 -8.56
C ASN A 306 -3.70 49.68 -9.04
N GLU A 307 -3.75 50.74 -8.24
CA GLU A 307 -4.47 52.00 -8.59
C GLU A 307 -3.91 52.71 -9.84
N LYS A 308 -2.74 52.32 -10.34
CA LYS A 308 -2.13 52.83 -11.57
C LYS A 308 -2.45 51.98 -12.80
N ASP A 309 -3.42 51.07 -12.69
CA ASP A 309 -3.81 50.10 -13.72
C ASP A 309 -2.66 49.16 -14.16
N GLN A 310 -1.72 48.87 -13.24
CA GLN A 310 -0.63 47.93 -13.49
C GLN A 310 -0.90 46.59 -12.80
N LEU A 311 -0.71 45.50 -13.55
CA LEU A 311 -0.70 44.15 -12.99
C LEU A 311 0.48 43.99 -12.04
N VAL A 312 0.22 43.59 -10.80
CA VAL A 312 1.25 43.40 -9.77
C VAL A 312 1.35 41.97 -9.28
N GLU A 313 0.28 41.19 -9.38
CA GLU A 313 0.27 39.78 -8.97
C GLU A 313 -0.74 38.97 -9.79
N VAL A 314 -0.40 37.70 -10.06
CA VAL A 314 -1.27 36.70 -10.69
C VAL A 314 -1.20 35.40 -9.92
N ILE A 315 -2.36 34.89 -9.52
CA ILE A 315 -2.49 33.63 -8.79
C ILE A 315 -3.18 32.61 -9.71
N PRO A 316 -2.45 31.61 -10.22
CA PRO A 316 -3.05 30.47 -10.91
C PRO A 316 -3.58 29.45 -9.91
N GLN A 317 -4.81 28.98 -10.13
CA GLN A 317 -5.43 27.90 -9.37
C GLN A 317 -6.13 26.93 -10.30
N LYS A 318 -5.97 25.63 -10.04
CA LYS A 318 -6.77 24.60 -10.70
C LYS A 318 -8.06 24.43 -9.93
N VAL A 319 -9.18 24.36 -10.64
CA VAL A 319 -10.51 24.29 -10.00
C VAL A 319 -11.31 23.15 -10.60
N GLY A 320 -11.72 22.21 -9.76
CA GLY A 320 -12.66 21.14 -10.10
C GLY A 320 -14.04 21.45 -9.54
N PHE A 321 -15.05 21.56 -10.40
CA PHE A 321 -16.44 21.69 -9.94
C PHE A 321 -16.94 20.33 -9.47
N ARG A 322 -17.20 20.18 -8.18
CA ARG A 322 -17.77 18.95 -7.62
C ARG A 322 -18.67 19.25 -6.44
N ARG A 323 -19.62 18.36 -6.19
CA ARG A 323 -20.50 18.42 -5.01
C ARG A 323 -20.45 17.08 -4.29
N PHE A 324 -20.01 17.10 -3.04
CA PHE A 324 -19.92 15.92 -2.18
C PHE A 324 -20.81 16.13 -0.96
N GLU A 325 -21.73 15.22 -0.70
CA GLU A 325 -22.72 15.39 0.37
C GLU A 325 -23.31 14.06 0.85
N LEU A 326 -23.95 14.08 2.02
CA LEU A 326 -24.79 12.98 2.49
C LEU A 326 -26.24 13.19 2.01
N VAL A 327 -26.75 12.24 1.23
CA VAL A 327 -28.17 12.15 0.85
C VAL A 327 -28.73 10.87 1.45
N ASP A 328 -29.73 10.99 2.32
CA ASP A 328 -30.37 9.85 3.00
C ASP A 328 -29.34 8.86 3.62
N LYS A 329 -28.33 9.42 4.31
CA LYS A 329 -27.21 8.71 4.96
C LYS A 329 -26.20 8.04 4.01
N ILE A 330 -26.23 8.33 2.71
CA ILE A 330 -25.28 7.80 1.74
C ILE A 330 -24.45 8.96 1.19
N MET A 331 -23.13 8.80 1.15
CA MET A 331 -22.24 9.79 0.54
C MET A 331 -22.39 9.74 -0.98
N HIS A 332 -22.66 10.90 -1.57
CA HIS A 332 -22.79 11.07 -3.00
C HIS A 332 -21.74 12.05 -3.51
N LEU A 333 -21.16 11.75 -4.66
CA LEU A 333 -20.38 12.69 -5.45
C LEU A 333 -21.17 13.02 -6.72
N ASN A 334 -21.39 14.30 -6.99
CA ASN A 334 -22.09 14.78 -8.18
C ASN A 334 -23.45 14.08 -8.42
N GLY A 335 -24.15 13.74 -7.34
CA GLY A 335 -25.46 13.08 -7.38
C GLY A 335 -25.45 11.56 -7.40
N GLU A 336 -24.27 10.93 -7.49
CA GLU A 336 -24.13 9.46 -7.55
C GLU A 336 -23.46 8.89 -6.30
N ARG A 337 -23.88 7.69 -5.87
CA ARG A 337 -23.30 7.00 -4.70
C ARG A 337 -21.84 6.65 -4.96
N ILE A 338 -20.95 7.11 -4.08
CA ILE A 338 -19.52 6.76 -4.16
C ILE A 338 -19.20 5.47 -3.38
N VAL A 339 -18.22 4.72 -3.89
CA VAL A 339 -17.54 3.63 -3.17
C VAL A 339 -16.03 3.89 -3.23
N PHE A 340 -15.40 3.98 -2.06
CA PHE A 340 -13.97 4.14 -1.91
C PHE A 340 -13.27 2.79 -2.08
N LYS A 341 -12.48 2.69 -3.15
CA LYS A 341 -11.57 1.57 -3.44
C LYS A 341 -10.17 2.07 -3.12
N GLY A 342 -9.90 2.20 -1.82
CA GLY A 342 -8.83 3.03 -1.30
C GLY A 342 -7.62 2.26 -0.77
N VAL A 343 -6.57 2.99 -0.47
CA VAL A 343 -5.38 2.51 0.25
C VAL A 343 -4.85 3.57 1.22
N ASN A 344 -4.34 3.15 2.38
CA ASN A 344 -3.56 4.01 3.28
C ASN A 344 -2.15 4.16 2.73
N ARG A 345 -1.59 5.38 2.73
CA ARG A 345 -0.26 5.64 2.18
C ARG A 345 0.56 6.54 3.10
N HIS A 346 1.60 5.95 3.70
CA HIS A 346 2.72 6.70 4.25
C HIS A 346 3.61 7.30 3.15
N GLU A 347 4.07 8.55 3.32
CA GLU A 347 5.18 9.09 2.54
C GLU A 347 6.49 8.38 2.91
N PHE A 348 6.89 7.35 2.15
CA PHE A 348 8.07 6.58 2.52
C PHE A 348 8.98 6.20 1.35
N ASN A 349 10.28 6.37 1.52
CA ASN A 349 11.34 5.90 0.64
C ASN A 349 12.39 5.08 1.40
N CYS A 350 12.73 3.89 0.91
CA CYS A 350 13.66 2.99 1.60
C CYS A 350 15.07 3.58 1.81
N ARG A 351 15.48 4.60 1.07
CA ARG A 351 16.79 5.27 1.23
C ARG A 351 16.69 6.64 1.89
N ARG A 352 15.54 7.30 1.80
CA ARG A 352 15.34 8.71 2.23
C ARG A 352 14.34 8.87 3.38
N GLY A 353 13.72 7.80 3.86
CA GLY A 353 12.65 7.88 4.87
C GLY A 353 11.48 8.68 4.31
N ARG A 354 10.97 9.65 5.08
CA ARG A 354 9.85 10.50 4.65
C ARG A 354 10.24 11.67 3.75
N ALA A 355 11.52 11.87 3.44
CA ALA A 355 11.96 12.86 2.47
C ALA A 355 11.72 12.38 1.02
N VAL A 356 10.46 12.14 0.66
CA VAL A 356 10.02 11.66 -0.67
C VAL A 356 10.10 12.76 -1.73
N THR A 357 10.41 12.40 -2.99
CA THR A 357 10.49 13.36 -4.10
C THR A 357 9.22 13.35 -4.95
N LYS A 358 9.07 14.35 -5.83
CA LYS A 358 7.98 14.38 -6.81
C LYS A 358 7.98 13.16 -7.72
N GLU A 359 9.15 12.61 -8.06
CA GLU A 359 9.27 11.39 -8.86
C GLU A 359 8.75 10.16 -8.11
N ASP A 360 8.98 10.05 -6.79
CA ASP A 360 8.37 8.99 -5.98
C ASP A 360 6.84 9.12 -6.03
N MET A 361 6.31 10.32 -5.78
CA MET A 361 4.86 10.57 -5.78
C MET A 361 4.23 10.31 -7.16
N LEU A 362 4.92 10.66 -8.25
CA LEU A 362 4.49 10.37 -9.61
C LEU A 362 4.48 8.88 -9.94
N TRP A 363 5.44 8.12 -9.41
CA TRP A 363 5.41 6.66 -9.53
C TRP A 363 4.22 6.11 -8.75
N ASP A 364 4.04 6.56 -7.50
CA ASP A 364 2.98 6.07 -6.64
C ASP A 364 1.59 6.29 -7.27
N ILE A 365 1.28 7.52 -7.69
CA ILE A 365 -0.05 7.85 -8.21
C ILE A 365 -0.40 7.13 -9.52
N LYS A 366 0.61 6.88 -10.36
CA LYS A 366 0.42 6.07 -11.58
C LYS A 366 0.13 4.62 -11.23
N THR A 367 0.87 4.06 -10.28
CA THR A 367 0.66 2.69 -9.78
C THR A 367 -0.73 2.53 -9.17
N LEU A 368 -1.22 3.51 -8.40
CA LEU A 368 -2.58 3.50 -7.86
C LEU A 368 -3.63 3.41 -8.98
N LYS A 369 -3.55 4.31 -9.97
CA LYS A 369 -4.45 4.34 -11.12
C LYS A 369 -4.41 3.09 -11.98
N GLN A 370 -3.21 2.59 -12.24
CA GLN A 370 -2.98 1.36 -13.00
C GLN A 370 -3.64 0.13 -12.35
N ASN A 371 -3.85 0.16 -11.04
CA ASN A 371 -4.39 -0.96 -10.27
C ASN A 371 -5.81 -0.67 -9.72
N ASN A 372 -6.56 0.20 -10.41
CA ASN A 372 -7.97 0.50 -10.13
C ASN A 372 -8.24 1.09 -8.72
N ILE A 373 -7.21 1.62 -8.05
CA ILE A 373 -7.37 2.33 -6.78
C ILE A 373 -7.86 3.76 -7.08
N ASN A 374 -8.96 4.16 -6.45
CA ASN A 374 -9.59 5.46 -6.69
C ASN A 374 -9.44 6.45 -5.53
N ALA A 375 -8.91 6.01 -4.38
CA ALA A 375 -8.84 6.82 -3.18
C ALA A 375 -7.56 6.57 -2.35
N VAL A 376 -7.10 7.59 -1.65
CA VAL A 376 -5.99 7.51 -0.69
C VAL A 376 -6.35 8.18 0.62
N ARG A 377 -6.02 7.52 1.73
CA ARG A 377 -5.96 8.14 3.05
C ARG A 377 -4.51 8.48 3.37
N THR A 378 -4.28 9.71 3.80
CA THR A 378 -2.94 10.24 4.13
C THR A 378 -2.53 9.82 5.54
N SER A 379 -2.32 8.51 5.73
CA SER A 379 -1.98 7.92 7.03
C SER A 379 -0.62 8.42 7.55
N HIS A 380 -0.53 9.11 8.70
CA HIS A 380 -1.60 9.74 9.49
C HIS A 380 -1.25 11.20 9.77
N TYR A 381 -1.03 11.95 8.69
CA TYR A 381 -0.55 13.32 8.70
C TYR A 381 -0.70 13.97 7.31
N PRO A 382 -0.71 15.31 7.22
CA PRO A 382 -0.78 15.98 5.94
C PRO A 382 0.50 15.72 5.10
N ASN A 383 0.31 15.34 3.84
CA ASN A 383 1.40 15.10 2.88
C ASN A 383 1.97 16.43 2.33
N GLN A 384 2.96 16.37 1.45
CA GLN A 384 3.44 17.52 0.69
C GLN A 384 2.34 18.06 -0.25
N SER A 385 2.24 19.39 -0.44
CA SER A 385 1.28 20.04 -1.37
C SER A 385 1.28 19.41 -2.78
N ASP A 386 2.46 19.03 -3.27
CA ASP A 386 2.65 18.35 -4.56
C ASP A 386 1.82 17.06 -4.67
N TRP A 387 1.55 16.34 -3.57
CA TRP A 387 0.71 15.14 -3.57
C TRP A 387 -0.75 15.46 -3.92
N TYR A 388 -1.31 16.51 -3.33
CA TYR A 388 -2.70 16.91 -3.57
C TYR A 388 -2.88 17.49 -4.98
N GLU A 389 -1.90 18.26 -5.49
CA GLU A 389 -1.87 18.68 -6.89
C GLU A 389 -1.92 17.46 -7.84
N LEU A 390 -1.18 16.40 -7.53
CA LEU A 390 -1.20 15.16 -8.30
C LEU A 390 -2.55 14.44 -8.17
N CYS A 391 -3.14 14.36 -6.98
CA CYS A 391 -4.46 13.77 -6.77
C CYS A 391 -5.57 14.50 -7.55
N ASP A 392 -5.51 15.83 -7.62
CA ASP A 392 -6.42 16.64 -8.42
C ASP A 392 -6.28 16.32 -9.92
N GLU A 393 -5.04 16.26 -10.43
CA GLU A 393 -4.73 16.06 -11.85
C GLU A 393 -5.00 14.65 -12.35
N TYR A 394 -4.62 13.65 -11.56
CA TYR A 394 -4.78 12.26 -11.95
C TYR A 394 -6.18 11.77 -11.63
N GLY A 395 -6.87 12.36 -10.65
CA GLY A 395 -8.20 11.93 -10.21
C GLY A 395 -8.11 10.82 -9.18
N ILE A 396 -7.78 11.18 -7.94
CA ILE A 396 -7.79 10.32 -6.76
C ILE A 396 -8.55 11.04 -5.66
N TYR A 397 -9.50 10.37 -5.02
CA TYR A 397 -10.20 10.91 -3.86
C TYR A 397 -9.31 10.85 -2.63
N VAL A 398 -9.32 11.89 -1.80
CA VAL A 398 -8.43 12.00 -0.65
C VAL A 398 -9.23 12.15 0.65
N ILE A 399 -8.85 11.33 1.64
CA ILE A 399 -9.06 11.64 3.06
C ILE A 399 -7.77 12.31 3.54
N ASP A 400 -7.88 13.60 3.83
CA ASP A 400 -6.75 14.37 4.34
C ASP A 400 -6.79 14.38 5.87
N GLU A 401 -5.72 13.91 6.50
CA GLU A 401 -5.72 13.57 7.91
C GLU A 401 -4.77 14.46 8.71
N MET A 402 -5.32 15.07 9.76
CA MET A 402 -4.56 15.89 10.69
C MET A 402 -3.48 15.04 11.36
N ASN A 403 -2.29 15.62 11.54
CA ASN A 403 -1.19 14.98 12.26
C ASN A 403 -1.50 14.89 13.76
N LEU A 404 -2.25 13.86 14.17
CA LEU A 404 -2.58 13.57 15.56
C LEU A 404 -2.71 12.06 15.74
N GLU A 405 -1.77 11.48 16.47
CA GLU A 405 -1.85 10.12 16.97
C GLU A 405 -1.22 10.00 18.36
N THR A 406 -1.95 9.41 19.30
CA THR A 406 -1.55 9.27 20.72
C THR A 406 -1.74 7.84 21.21
N HIS A 407 -1.46 6.87 20.34
CA HIS A 407 -1.81 5.45 20.48
C HIS A 407 -1.41 4.87 21.82
N GLY A 408 -0.15 5.06 22.23
CA GLY A 408 0.39 4.56 23.49
C GLY A 408 -0.24 5.17 24.74
N SER A 409 -0.98 6.27 24.62
CA SER A 409 -1.65 6.92 25.75
C SER A 409 -2.89 6.19 26.23
N TRP A 410 -3.54 5.44 25.35
CA TRP A 410 -4.82 4.79 25.63
C TRP A 410 -4.87 3.31 25.27
N GLN A 411 -4.06 2.82 24.33
CA GLN A 411 -3.99 1.39 24.03
C GLN A 411 -2.74 0.80 24.67
N LYS A 412 -2.88 -0.28 25.44
CA LYS A 412 -1.77 -0.91 26.17
C LYS A 412 -1.87 -2.41 26.05
N MET A 413 -0.87 -3.05 25.43
CA MET A 413 -0.86 -4.50 25.17
C MET A 413 -2.14 -4.96 24.44
N GLY A 414 -2.62 -4.18 23.45
CA GLY A 414 -3.84 -4.43 22.71
C GLY A 414 -5.15 -4.17 23.47
N ALA A 415 -5.10 -3.80 24.75
CA ALA A 415 -6.28 -3.48 25.54
C ALA A 415 -6.60 -1.97 25.52
N VAL A 416 -7.88 -1.65 25.50
CA VAL A 416 -8.40 -0.27 25.70
C VAL A 416 -8.21 0.13 27.16
N GLU A 417 -7.21 0.96 27.43
CA GLU A 417 -6.79 1.44 28.76
C GLU A 417 -6.55 2.96 28.73
N PRO A 418 -7.60 3.80 28.73
CA PRO A 418 -7.49 5.24 28.50
C PRO A 418 -7.13 6.06 29.77
N SER A 419 -6.51 5.49 30.80
CA SER A 419 -6.27 6.18 32.09
C SER A 419 -5.48 7.48 31.99
N TRP A 420 -4.63 7.64 30.98
CA TRP A 420 -3.88 8.86 30.71
C TRP A 420 -3.95 9.31 29.25
N ASN A 421 -5.05 8.97 28.56
CA ASN A 421 -5.37 9.45 27.22
C ASN A 421 -5.14 10.98 27.09
N ILE A 422 -4.41 11.34 26.03
CA ILE A 422 -4.29 12.70 25.49
C ILE A 422 -4.73 12.69 24.02
N PRO A 423 -5.32 13.77 23.48
CA PRO A 423 -5.74 14.96 24.21
C PRO A 423 -6.99 14.71 25.07
N GLY A 424 -7.81 13.70 24.78
CA GLY A 424 -9.00 13.36 25.55
C GLY A 424 -9.87 14.57 25.91
N ASN A 425 -10.15 14.73 27.22
CA ASN A 425 -10.87 15.88 27.79
C ASN A 425 -9.94 16.89 28.48
N ARG A 426 -8.67 16.93 28.11
CA ARG A 426 -7.63 17.76 28.74
C ARG A 426 -7.46 19.05 27.95
N HIS A 427 -8.14 20.11 28.37
CA HIS A 427 -8.20 21.39 27.64
C HIS A 427 -6.83 22.08 27.49
N GLU A 428 -5.83 21.72 28.30
CA GLU A 428 -4.45 22.18 28.09
C GLU A 428 -3.85 21.73 26.74
N TRP A 429 -4.39 20.70 26.09
CA TRP A 429 -3.99 20.26 24.74
C TRP A 429 -4.84 20.89 23.62
N GLN A 430 -5.85 21.70 23.95
CA GLN A 430 -6.80 22.22 22.95
C GLN A 430 -6.11 23.05 21.87
N GLU A 431 -5.28 24.02 22.25
CA GLU A 431 -4.70 24.97 21.30
C GLU A 431 -3.67 24.30 20.37
N ILE A 432 -2.79 23.44 20.89
CA ILE A 432 -1.80 22.71 20.08
C ILE A 432 -2.46 21.70 19.12
N VAL A 433 -3.59 21.10 19.51
CA VAL A 433 -4.36 20.21 18.61
C VAL A 433 -5.13 21.02 17.56
N MET A 434 -5.76 22.13 17.94
CA MET A 434 -6.43 23.02 16.99
C MET A 434 -5.47 23.64 15.98
N ASP A 435 -4.25 23.94 16.39
CA ASP A 435 -3.21 24.47 15.50
C ASP A 435 -2.89 23.50 14.34
N ARG A 436 -2.80 22.20 14.63
CA ARG A 436 -2.64 21.14 13.61
C ARG A 436 -3.84 21.08 12.65
N ALA A 437 -5.05 21.18 13.19
CA ALA A 437 -6.29 21.19 12.41
C ALA A 437 -6.39 22.39 11.47
N ILE A 438 -6.12 23.59 12.02
CA ILE A 438 -6.16 24.86 11.28
C ILE A 438 -5.07 24.85 10.21
N SER A 439 -3.84 24.42 10.54
CA SER A 439 -2.73 24.44 9.59
C SER A 439 -2.95 23.53 8.38
N MET A 440 -3.52 22.33 8.57
CA MET A 440 -3.93 21.45 7.47
C MET A 440 -5.01 22.09 6.60
N VAL A 441 -6.14 22.50 7.20
CA VAL A 441 -7.27 23.05 6.44
C VAL A 441 -6.87 24.32 5.70
N GLU A 442 -6.16 25.23 6.35
CA GLU A 442 -5.77 26.49 5.71
C GLU A 442 -4.86 26.24 4.50
N ARG A 443 -3.95 25.27 4.57
CA ARG A 443 -3.08 24.89 3.45
C ARG A 443 -3.87 24.24 2.30
N ASP A 444 -4.74 23.29 2.62
CA ASP A 444 -5.22 22.28 1.65
C ASP A 444 -6.67 22.51 1.15
N LYS A 445 -7.41 23.47 1.72
CA LYS A 445 -8.84 23.73 1.46
C LYS A 445 -9.28 23.87 -0.01
N ASN A 446 -8.35 24.19 -0.91
CA ASN A 446 -8.65 24.44 -2.33
C ASN A 446 -8.58 23.20 -3.24
N HIS A 447 -8.12 22.05 -2.74
CA HIS A 447 -7.98 20.85 -3.56
C HIS A 447 -9.32 20.12 -3.78
N PRO A 448 -9.83 19.99 -5.02
CA PRO A 448 -11.08 19.25 -5.29
C PRO A 448 -10.99 17.76 -4.92
N SER A 449 -9.79 17.17 -4.93
CA SER A 449 -9.55 15.78 -4.55
C SER A 449 -9.88 15.44 -3.12
N ILE A 450 -9.74 16.40 -2.20
CA ILE A 450 -10.06 16.18 -0.79
C ILE A 450 -11.57 16.17 -0.62
N LEU A 451 -12.11 15.03 -0.21
CA LEU A 451 -13.55 14.85 0.03
C LEU A 451 -13.89 14.83 1.53
N ILE A 452 -12.94 14.40 2.35
CA ILE A 452 -13.12 14.15 3.78
C ILE A 452 -11.93 14.72 4.55
N TRP A 453 -12.22 15.47 5.62
CA TRP A 453 -11.23 15.85 6.62
C TRP A 453 -11.22 14.82 7.74
N SER A 454 -10.03 14.36 8.16
CA SER A 454 -9.93 13.48 9.31
C SER A 454 -9.27 14.13 10.52
N CYS A 455 -9.86 13.90 11.70
CA CYS A 455 -9.41 14.48 12.97
C CYS A 455 -8.13 13.83 13.54
N GLY A 456 -7.50 12.89 12.82
CA GLY A 456 -6.35 12.12 13.28
C GLY A 456 -6.64 10.63 13.37
N ASN A 457 -5.70 9.88 13.96
CA ASN A 457 -5.74 8.43 14.07
C ASN A 457 -5.55 7.99 15.53
N GLU A 458 -6.10 6.83 15.89
CA GLU A 458 -5.88 6.10 17.16
C GLU A 458 -5.55 6.96 18.39
N SER A 459 -6.39 7.98 18.65
CA SER A 459 -6.24 8.92 19.77
C SER A 459 -7.44 8.83 20.73
N TYR A 460 -8.02 7.62 20.83
CA TYR A 460 -9.26 7.32 21.56
C TYR A 460 -10.41 8.28 21.18
N ALA A 461 -11.01 8.97 22.15
CA ALA A 461 -11.98 10.03 21.92
C ALA A 461 -12.01 11.01 23.10
N GLY A 462 -12.56 12.21 22.85
CA GLY A 462 -12.73 13.24 23.87
C GLY A 462 -13.19 14.58 23.28
N GLU A 463 -13.46 15.53 24.17
CA GLU A 463 -13.99 16.85 23.82
C GLU A 463 -13.04 17.65 22.93
N VAL A 464 -11.72 17.51 23.10
CA VAL A 464 -10.73 18.23 22.28
C VAL A 464 -10.85 17.84 20.80
N ILE A 465 -10.95 16.54 20.51
CA ILE A 465 -11.10 16.03 19.13
C ILE A 465 -12.50 16.37 18.58
N LEU A 466 -13.52 16.36 19.44
CA LEU A 466 -14.84 16.82 19.06
C LEU A 466 -14.84 18.29 18.62
N ASN A 467 -14.07 19.15 19.30
CA ASN A 467 -13.92 20.55 18.91
C ASN A 467 -13.25 20.70 17.54
N VAL A 468 -12.28 19.83 17.19
CA VAL A 468 -11.69 19.77 15.83
C VAL A 468 -12.76 19.45 14.79
N SER A 469 -13.60 18.42 15.04
CA SER A 469 -14.68 18.07 14.11
C SER A 469 -15.67 19.21 13.90
N ARG A 470 -16.08 19.88 14.99
CA ARG A 470 -16.94 21.07 14.91
C ARG A 470 -16.30 22.21 14.14
N TYR A 471 -14.99 22.41 14.30
CA TYR A 471 -14.24 23.40 13.52
C TYR A 471 -14.27 23.06 12.02
N PHE A 472 -13.91 21.84 11.62
CA PHE A 472 -13.95 21.40 10.22
C PHE A 472 -15.33 21.62 9.59
N LYS A 473 -16.41 21.20 10.26
CA LYS A 473 -17.79 21.41 9.77
C LYS A 473 -18.17 22.88 9.66
N SER A 474 -17.59 23.74 10.51
CA SER A 474 -17.90 25.18 10.51
C SER A 474 -17.15 25.96 9.43
N VAL A 475 -15.90 25.59 9.15
CA VAL A 475 -15.04 26.31 8.21
C VAL A 475 -15.25 25.84 6.78
N ASP A 476 -15.56 24.55 6.60
CA ASP A 476 -15.76 23.95 5.29
C ASP A 476 -16.88 22.89 5.30
N PRO A 477 -18.15 23.32 5.14
CA PRO A 477 -19.28 22.41 5.07
C PRO A 477 -19.37 21.63 3.74
N SER A 478 -18.44 21.86 2.79
CA SER A 478 -18.43 21.17 1.49
C SER A 478 -17.76 19.79 1.52
N ARG A 479 -17.25 19.40 2.69
CA ARG A 479 -16.54 18.15 2.98
C ARG A 479 -17.11 17.51 4.24
N LEU A 480 -17.01 16.19 4.32
CA LEU A 480 -17.43 15.44 5.51
C LEU A 480 -16.26 15.28 6.48
N VAL A 481 -16.56 14.96 7.74
CA VAL A 481 -15.56 14.74 8.78
C VAL A 481 -15.50 13.27 9.20
N HIS A 482 -14.29 12.73 9.25
CA HIS A 482 -13.98 11.36 9.65
C HIS A 482 -13.16 11.31 10.94
N TYR A 483 -13.55 10.43 11.86
CA TYR A 483 -12.68 10.02 12.96
C TYR A 483 -13.09 8.64 13.47
N GLU A 484 -12.17 7.68 13.46
CA GLU A 484 -12.42 6.29 13.84
C GLU A 484 -12.60 6.14 15.36
N GLY A 485 -11.74 6.80 16.15
CA GLY A 485 -11.57 6.50 17.57
C GLY A 485 -12.82 6.65 18.46
N VAL A 486 -13.87 7.35 17.98
CA VAL A 486 -15.19 7.35 18.62
C VAL A 486 -15.84 5.98 18.68
N PHE A 487 -15.39 5.00 17.90
CA PHE A 487 -15.80 3.60 18.00
C PHE A 487 -15.64 3.08 19.43
N HIS A 488 -14.53 3.44 20.09
CA HIS A 488 -14.20 3.04 21.45
C HIS A 488 -14.96 3.81 22.53
N ASN A 489 -15.51 4.99 22.21
CA ASN A 489 -16.30 5.79 23.13
C ASN A 489 -17.41 6.57 22.42
N ARG A 490 -18.62 6.01 22.49
CA ARG A 490 -19.81 6.53 21.79
C ARG A 490 -20.41 7.79 22.41
N ASP A 491 -19.93 8.24 23.57
CA ASP A 491 -20.33 9.54 24.15
C ASP A 491 -19.97 10.72 23.21
N TYR A 492 -18.96 10.53 22.35
CA TYR A 492 -18.49 11.52 21.37
C TYR A 492 -18.87 11.18 19.93
N ASN A 493 -19.91 10.35 19.72
CA ASN A 493 -20.29 9.85 18.40
C ASN A 493 -20.46 10.96 17.34
N GLU A 494 -20.84 12.18 17.71
CA GLU A 494 -21.00 13.32 16.77
C GLU A 494 -19.70 13.77 16.07
N THR A 495 -18.52 13.32 16.54
CA THR A 495 -17.21 13.69 15.97
C THR A 495 -17.03 13.23 14.51
N SER A 496 -17.70 12.15 14.09
CA SER A 496 -17.59 11.60 12.72
C SER A 496 -18.95 11.58 12.03
N ASP A 497 -19.00 11.94 10.75
CA ASP A 497 -20.20 11.87 9.90
C ASP A 497 -20.49 10.47 9.37
N MET A 498 -19.54 9.55 9.52
CA MET A 498 -19.61 8.14 9.13
C MET A 498 -19.24 7.21 10.30
N GLU A 499 -19.73 5.97 10.27
CA GLU A 499 -19.12 4.89 11.02
C GLU A 499 -17.84 4.47 10.31
N SER A 500 -16.75 4.49 11.06
CA SER A 500 -15.46 4.03 10.59
C SER A 500 -14.86 3.10 11.62
N ARG A 501 -14.25 2.01 11.17
CA ARG A 501 -13.58 1.02 12.01
C ARG A 501 -12.34 0.49 11.30
N MET A 502 -11.31 0.20 12.07
CA MET A 502 -10.14 -0.53 11.59
C MET A 502 -10.35 -2.04 11.75
N TYR A 503 -10.04 -2.82 10.71
CA TYR A 503 -9.97 -4.30 10.71
C TYR A 503 -11.24 -5.06 11.16
N ALA A 504 -12.41 -4.41 11.07
CA ALA A 504 -13.69 -5.07 11.32
C ALA A 504 -13.88 -6.22 10.32
N LYS A 505 -14.32 -7.38 10.80
CA LYS A 505 -14.54 -8.57 9.95
C LYS A 505 -15.78 -8.37 9.06
N PRO A 506 -15.86 -8.99 7.88
CA PRO A 506 -17.00 -8.79 6.97
C PRO A 506 -18.36 -9.05 7.64
N ALA A 507 -18.44 -10.05 8.54
CA ALA A 507 -19.65 -10.37 9.28
C ALA A 507 -20.07 -9.26 10.27
N ASP A 508 -19.12 -8.58 10.91
CA ASP A 508 -19.41 -7.47 11.82
C ASP A 508 -19.93 -6.24 11.07
N ILE A 509 -19.37 -5.99 9.88
CA ILE A 509 -19.79 -4.92 8.98
C ILE A 509 -21.21 -5.20 8.47
N GLU A 510 -21.45 -6.41 7.99
CA GLU A 510 -22.77 -6.85 7.54
C GLU A 510 -23.83 -6.71 8.65
N LYS A 511 -23.47 -7.07 9.89
CA LYS A 511 -24.34 -6.89 11.05
C LYS A 511 -24.69 -5.41 11.26
N TYR A 512 -23.70 -4.51 11.30
CA TYR A 512 -23.93 -3.06 11.43
C TYR A 512 -24.90 -2.55 10.35
N LEU A 513 -24.67 -2.95 9.10
CA LEU A 513 -25.46 -2.50 7.95
C LEU A 513 -26.90 -3.05 7.96
N SER A 514 -27.13 -4.18 8.62
CA SER A 514 -28.44 -4.83 8.70
C SER A 514 -29.29 -4.36 9.89
N GLU A 515 -28.71 -3.65 10.86
CA GLU A 515 -29.36 -3.22 12.11
C GLU A 515 -29.82 -1.75 12.09
N ASN A 516 -30.23 -1.23 10.92
CA ASN A 516 -30.72 0.14 10.71
C ASN A 516 -29.74 1.24 11.21
N PRO A 517 -28.53 1.31 10.62
CA PRO A 517 -27.49 2.22 11.08
C PRO A 517 -27.86 3.71 10.92
N GLU A 518 -27.29 4.56 11.77
CA GLU A 518 -27.47 6.02 11.72
C GLU A 518 -26.57 6.69 10.68
N LYS A 519 -25.43 6.08 10.35
CA LYS A 519 -24.37 6.65 9.52
C LYS A 519 -23.94 5.66 8.43
N PRO A 520 -23.42 6.13 7.28
CA PRO A 520 -22.76 5.24 6.32
C PRO A 520 -21.51 4.62 6.95
N TYR A 521 -21.06 3.50 6.38
CA TYR A 521 -19.91 2.75 6.85
C TYR A 521 -18.73 2.87 5.87
N ILE A 522 -17.54 3.14 6.39
CA ILE A 522 -16.27 2.94 5.68
C ILE A 522 -15.31 2.12 6.57
N SER A 523 -14.44 1.32 5.97
CA SER A 523 -13.26 0.84 6.69
C SER A 523 -12.10 1.80 6.43
N CYS A 524 -11.73 2.65 7.39
CA CYS A 524 -10.52 3.48 7.25
C CYS A 524 -9.26 2.63 7.14
N GLU A 525 -9.28 1.39 7.67
CA GLU A 525 -8.28 0.36 7.44
C GLU A 525 -8.96 -1.00 7.37
N TYR A 526 -8.65 -1.78 6.34
CA TYR A 526 -9.07 -3.19 6.24
C TYR A 526 -8.03 -3.99 5.48
N ILE A 527 -8.11 -5.32 5.61
CA ILE A 527 -7.23 -6.26 4.90
C ILE A 527 -5.76 -5.86 5.07
N HIS A 528 -5.23 -6.15 6.25
CA HIS A 528 -3.85 -5.86 6.62
C HIS A 528 -2.89 -6.66 5.74
N ALA A 529 -2.16 -5.97 4.86
CA ALA A 529 -1.35 -6.52 3.80
C ALA A 529 0.09 -6.83 4.26
N MET A 530 0.32 -7.15 5.53
CA MET A 530 1.64 -7.56 6.03
C MET A 530 2.13 -8.85 5.38
N GLY A 531 3.29 -8.79 4.74
CA GLY A 531 3.88 -9.95 4.09
C GLY A 531 2.96 -10.60 3.05
N ASN A 532 2.85 -11.94 3.11
CA ASN A 532 1.98 -12.75 2.27
C ASN A 532 0.57 -12.80 2.89
N SER A 533 -0.27 -11.86 2.46
CA SER A 533 -1.59 -11.60 3.02
C SER A 533 -2.60 -11.30 1.90
N LEU A 534 -3.62 -10.48 2.15
CA LEU A 534 -4.72 -10.11 1.25
C LEU A 534 -5.72 -11.25 0.94
N GLY A 535 -5.68 -12.34 1.71
CA GLY A 535 -6.66 -13.42 1.64
C GLY A 535 -8.02 -12.95 2.16
N GLY A 536 -9.10 -13.27 1.44
CA GLY A 536 -10.46 -12.93 1.85
C GLY A 536 -10.95 -11.54 1.41
N MET A 537 -10.12 -10.72 0.75
CA MET A 537 -10.49 -9.37 0.29
C MET A 537 -11.82 -9.33 -0.50
N HIS A 538 -12.10 -10.35 -1.29
CA HIS A 538 -13.34 -10.44 -2.07
C HIS A 538 -14.60 -10.34 -1.19
N LYS A 539 -14.58 -10.89 0.04
CA LYS A 539 -15.70 -10.83 0.99
C LYS A 539 -16.09 -9.41 1.37
N TYR A 540 -15.12 -8.50 1.42
CA TYR A 540 -15.37 -7.08 1.67
C TYR A 540 -15.91 -6.40 0.42
N THR A 541 -15.31 -6.67 -0.75
CA THR A 541 -15.76 -6.03 -2.00
C THR A 541 -17.17 -6.48 -2.43
N GLU A 542 -17.61 -7.68 -2.04
CA GLU A 542 -18.98 -8.15 -2.24
C GLU A 542 -20.03 -7.29 -1.50
N LEU A 543 -19.66 -6.67 -0.38
CA LEU A 543 -20.56 -5.79 0.39
C LEU A 543 -20.89 -4.50 -0.37
N GLU A 544 -20.01 -4.05 -1.28
CA GLU A 544 -20.17 -2.81 -2.07
C GLU A 544 -21.44 -2.81 -2.91
N ARG A 545 -21.85 -3.99 -3.40
CA ARG A 545 -23.10 -4.17 -4.17
C ARG A 545 -24.30 -4.51 -3.29
N LYS A 546 -24.06 -5.16 -2.16
CA LYS A 546 -25.12 -5.68 -1.29
C LYS A 546 -25.73 -4.60 -0.40
N TYR A 547 -24.93 -3.64 0.06
CA TYR A 547 -25.36 -2.65 1.05
C TYR A 547 -25.07 -1.22 0.57
N PRO A 548 -26.10 -0.41 0.26
CA PRO A 548 -25.90 0.97 -0.18
C PRO A 548 -25.11 1.83 0.82
N MET A 549 -25.27 1.59 2.12
CA MET A 549 -24.57 2.32 3.18
C MET A 549 -23.13 1.83 3.43
N TYR A 550 -22.70 0.72 2.82
CA TYR A 550 -21.28 0.36 2.78
C TYR A 550 -20.61 1.12 1.65
N GLN A 551 -19.64 1.98 1.96
CA GLN A 551 -18.99 2.85 0.96
C GLN A 551 -17.52 2.50 0.75
N GLY A 552 -17.16 1.24 0.97
CA GLY A 552 -15.83 0.70 0.71
C GLY A 552 -14.86 0.91 1.87
N GLY A 553 -13.57 0.98 1.56
CA GLY A 553 -12.53 1.09 2.56
C GLY A 553 -11.14 1.28 1.98
N PHE A 554 -10.15 1.35 2.86
CA PHE A 554 -8.75 1.62 2.52
C PHE A 554 -7.84 0.47 2.99
N ILE A 555 -7.18 -0.20 2.06
CA ILE A 555 -6.21 -1.28 2.38
C ILE A 555 -5.11 -0.72 3.30
N TRP A 556 -4.69 -1.49 4.31
CA TRP A 556 -3.49 -1.19 5.09
C TRP A 556 -2.32 -2.10 4.66
N ASP A 557 -1.29 -1.63 3.98
CA ASP A 557 -1.13 -0.29 3.43
C ASP A 557 -0.44 -0.31 2.04
N TYR A 558 -0.08 0.86 1.52
CA TYR A 558 0.46 1.00 0.18
C TYR A 558 1.86 0.40 0.04
N ILE A 559 2.81 0.74 0.92
CA ILE A 559 4.23 0.47 0.72
C ILE A 559 4.95 0.05 2.00
N ASP A 560 5.77 -1.00 1.92
CA ASP A 560 6.58 -1.45 3.06
C ASP A 560 7.51 -0.33 3.54
N GLN A 561 7.50 -0.08 4.85
CA GLN A 561 8.40 0.88 5.50
C GLN A 561 9.76 0.23 5.84
N SER A 562 10.42 -0.43 4.89
CA SER A 562 11.77 -0.99 5.12
C SER A 562 12.90 -0.06 4.68
N ILE A 563 13.95 0.06 5.49
CA ILE A 563 15.09 0.94 5.21
C ILE A 563 16.22 0.14 4.57
N MET A 564 16.79 0.64 3.47
CA MET A 564 17.96 0.04 2.84
C MET A 564 19.20 0.18 3.74
N LYS A 565 19.79 -0.96 4.12
CA LYS A 565 20.98 -1.04 4.98
C LYS A 565 22.03 -1.95 4.36
N LYS A 566 23.29 -1.79 4.76
CA LYS A 566 24.37 -2.74 4.41
C LYS A 566 24.61 -3.75 5.53
N ASP A 567 24.75 -5.01 5.16
CA ASP A 567 25.13 -6.10 6.06
C ASP A 567 26.62 -6.01 6.46
N ARG A 568 27.07 -6.96 7.29
CA ARG A 568 28.47 -7.05 7.74
C ARG A 568 29.51 -7.28 6.62
N TYR A 569 29.07 -7.62 5.42
CA TYR A 569 29.90 -7.86 4.23
C TYR A 569 29.77 -6.73 3.20
N GLY A 570 29.00 -5.68 3.50
CA GLY A 570 28.79 -4.53 2.62
C GLY A 570 27.72 -4.72 1.54
N LYS A 571 26.94 -5.82 1.58
CA LYS A 571 25.81 -6.04 0.67
C LYS A 571 24.56 -5.34 1.19
N GLU A 572 23.79 -4.77 0.28
CA GLU A 572 22.54 -4.11 0.63
C GLU A 572 21.43 -5.12 0.93
N PHE A 573 20.59 -4.81 1.91
CA PHE A 573 19.37 -5.52 2.26
C PHE A 573 18.33 -4.54 2.81
N LEU A 574 17.05 -4.93 2.78
CA LEU A 574 15.96 -4.17 3.39
C LEU A 574 15.87 -4.52 4.89
N ALA A 575 16.07 -3.52 5.73
CA ALA A 575 16.04 -3.62 7.18
C ALA A 575 14.68 -3.18 7.74
N TYR A 576 14.27 -3.80 8.84
CA TYR A 576 13.08 -3.45 9.62
C TYR A 576 13.47 -3.12 11.07
N GLY A 577 12.50 -2.93 11.96
CA GLY A 577 12.74 -2.62 13.37
C GLY A 577 13.71 -3.59 14.04
N GLY A 578 14.57 -3.06 14.89
CA GLY A 578 15.56 -3.82 15.62
C GLY A 578 16.87 -4.10 14.87
N ASP A 579 16.90 -3.94 13.54
CA ASP A 579 18.13 -4.01 12.74
C ASP A 579 19.05 -2.81 12.97
N PHE A 580 18.60 -1.73 13.59
CA PHE A 580 19.42 -0.54 13.91
C PHE A 580 19.92 -0.56 15.37
N ASP A 581 19.83 -1.72 16.03
CA ASP A 581 20.01 -1.91 17.47
C ASP A 581 19.06 -1.03 18.32
N ASP A 582 17.95 -0.60 17.73
CA ASP A 582 16.88 0.18 18.35
C ASP A 582 16.05 -0.73 19.28
N ARG A 583 15.86 -0.31 20.53
CA ARG A 583 15.06 -1.02 21.53
C ARG A 583 14.38 0.02 22.43
N PRO A 584 13.08 -0.10 22.76
CA PRO A 584 12.12 -1.10 22.29
C PRO A 584 11.88 -1.00 20.77
N THR A 585 11.34 -2.07 20.19
CA THR A 585 11.00 -2.15 18.76
C THR A 585 9.94 -3.22 18.49
N ASP A 586 9.12 -2.99 17.46
CA ASP A 586 8.08 -3.91 16.95
C ASP A 586 8.52 -4.70 15.71
N TYR A 587 9.82 -4.73 15.43
CA TYR A 587 10.44 -5.56 14.39
C TYR A 587 9.84 -5.36 12.99
N GLY A 588 9.37 -6.44 12.35
CA GLY A 588 8.85 -6.45 10.99
C GLY A 588 7.45 -5.88 10.84
N PHE A 589 6.82 -5.38 11.92
CA PHE A 589 5.46 -4.86 11.85
C PHE A 589 5.32 -3.65 10.92
N CYS A 590 6.42 -3.04 10.47
CA CYS A 590 6.49 -1.97 9.49
C CYS A 590 6.42 -2.41 8.01
N THR A 591 6.21 -3.69 7.71
CA THR A 591 6.23 -4.24 6.34
C THR A 591 4.84 -4.70 5.89
N ASN A 592 3.95 -3.72 5.70
CA ASN A 592 2.51 -3.90 5.48
C ASN A 592 2.05 -3.60 4.05
N GLY A 593 2.98 -3.40 3.11
CA GLY A 593 2.68 -2.82 1.81
C GLY A 593 2.17 -3.80 0.76
N ILE A 594 1.22 -3.37 -0.06
CA ILE A 594 0.92 -4.01 -1.36
C ILE A 594 2.01 -3.74 -2.42
N VAL A 595 2.92 -2.80 -2.14
CA VAL A 595 4.15 -2.51 -2.87
C VAL A 595 5.34 -2.71 -1.93
N TYR A 596 6.41 -3.32 -2.44
CA TYR A 596 7.64 -3.47 -1.67
C TYR A 596 8.36 -2.12 -1.48
N ALA A 597 9.21 -2.00 -0.47
CA ALA A 597 9.88 -0.74 -0.12
C ALA A 597 10.73 -0.15 -1.29
N ASN A 598 11.19 -1.00 -2.20
CA ASN A 598 11.95 -0.64 -3.40
C ASN A 598 11.07 -0.23 -4.61
N ARG A 599 9.75 -0.12 -4.45
CA ARG A 599 8.75 0.18 -5.50
C ARG A 599 8.62 -0.93 -6.55
N GLU A 600 8.84 -2.17 -6.17
CA GLU A 600 8.40 -3.32 -6.95
C GLU A 600 6.99 -3.74 -6.50
N LEU A 601 6.16 -4.20 -7.44
CA LEU A 601 4.82 -4.67 -7.12
C LEU A 601 4.90 -6.01 -6.40
N SER A 602 4.14 -6.15 -5.31
CA SER A 602 3.96 -7.46 -4.70
C SER A 602 2.94 -8.29 -5.49
N PRO A 603 2.98 -9.63 -5.38
CA PRO A 603 1.98 -10.52 -6.00
C PRO A 603 0.53 -10.22 -5.59
N LYS A 604 0.33 -9.59 -4.43
CA LYS A 604 -0.99 -9.16 -3.92
C LYS A 604 -1.69 -8.20 -4.89
N MET A 605 -0.93 -7.42 -5.66
CA MET A 605 -1.47 -6.38 -6.54
C MET A 605 -2.39 -6.93 -7.64
N GLN A 606 -2.20 -8.18 -8.08
CA GLN A 606 -3.10 -8.78 -9.08
C GLN A 606 -4.53 -8.93 -8.54
N GLU A 607 -4.67 -9.26 -7.24
CA GLU A 607 -5.96 -9.43 -6.57
C GLU A 607 -6.63 -8.07 -6.39
N VAL A 608 -5.88 -7.07 -5.91
CA VAL A 608 -6.36 -5.67 -5.76
C VAL A 608 -6.92 -5.16 -7.07
N LYS A 609 -6.11 -5.23 -8.14
CA LYS A 609 -6.51 -4.72 -9.46
C LYS A 609 -7.80 -5.35 -9.96
N PHE A 610 -7.95 -6.66 -9.81
CA PHE A 610 -9.14 -7.38 -10.26
C PHE A 610 -10.38 -7.03 -9.42
N LEU A 611 -10.26 -7.09 -8.09
CA LEU A 611 -11.40 -6.83 -7.21
C LEU A 611 -11.87 -5.37 -7.31
N TYR A 612 -10.94 -4.43 -7.53
CA TYR A 612 -11.26 -3.01 -7.70
C TYR A 612 -11.70 -2.58 -9.10
N GLN A 613 -11.64 -3.44 -10.13
CA GLN A 613 -12.06 -3.04 -11.49
C GLN A 613 -13.49 -2.49 -11.51
N ASN A 614 -13.71 -1.29 -12.08
CA ASN A 614 -15.05 -0.68 -12.19
C ASN A 614 -15.88 -1.28 -13.33
N VAL A 615 -15.23 -1.87 -14.33
CA VAL A 615 -15.93 -2.55 -15.41
C VAL A 615 -15.76 -4.05 -15.24
N LYS A 616 -16.88 -4.75 -15.08
CA LYS A 616 -16.90 -6.15 -14.68
C LYS A 616 -17.26 -6.98 -15.90
N LEU A 617 -16.34 -7.85 -16.28
CA LEU A 617 -16.44 -8.70 -17.46
C LEU A 617 -16.77 -10.11 -17.01
N THR A 618 -18.00 -10.55 -17.29
CA THR A 618 -18.50 -11.87 -16.91
C THR A 618 -18.77 -12.68 -18.18
N PRO A 619 -17.75 -13.33 -18.76
CA PRO A 619 -17.93 -14.20 -19.90
C PRO A 619 -18.64 -15.50 -19.51
N ASP A 620 -19.40 -16.04 -20.47
CA ASP A 620 -19.91 -17.39 -20.47
C ASP A 620 -19.41 -18.12 -21.74
N LYS A 621 -20.06 -19.22 -22.14
CA LYS A 621 -19.66 -19.96 -23.33
C LYS A 621 -19.89 -19.16 -24.62
N ASN A 622 -20.97 -18.39 -24.70
CA ASN A 622 -21.48 -17.80 -25.94
C ASN A 622 -21.18 -16.31 -26.06
N GLY A 623 -20.96 -15.61 -24.94
CA GLY A 623 -20.71 -14.18 -24.95
C GLY A 623 -20.18 -13.65 -23.63
N VAL A 624 -20.13 -12.33 -23.52
CA VAL A 624 -19.74 -11.62 -22.31
C VAL A 624 -20.80 -10.60 -21.90
N THR A 625 -21.17 -10.66 -20.63
CA THR A 625 -21.92 -9.59 -19.98
C THR A 625 -20.92 -8.59 -19.39
N ILE A 626 -21.16 -7.31 -19.68
CA ILE A 626 -20.33 -6.18 -19.26
C ILE A 626 -21.18 -5.32 -18.34
N THR A 627 -20.76 -5.18 -17.09
CA THR A 627 -21.38 -4.27 -16.13
C THR A 627 -20.43 -3.10 -15.91
N ASN A 628 -20.86 -1.89 -16.28
CA ASN A 628 -20.10 -0.67 -16.06
C ASN A 628 -20.52 -0.05 -14.72
N GLU A 629 -19.67 -0.16 -13.70
CA GLU A 629 -19.88 0.43 -12.38
C GLU A 629 -19.21 1.81 -12.23
N ASN A 630 -18.64 2.36 -13.31
CA ASN A 630 -18.24 3.76 -13.30
C ASN A 630 -19.49 4.65 -13.13
N LEU A 631 -19.33 5.73 -12.37
CA LEU A 631 -20.40 6.64 -12.01
C LEU A 631 -20.68 7.65 -13.12
N PHE A 632 -19.63 8.11 -13.81
CA PHE A 632 -19.70 9.28 -14.70
C PHE A 632 -19.22 8.99 -16.13
N ILE A 633 -18.39 7.97 -16.35
CA ILE A 633 -17.83 7.65 -17.66
C ILE A 633 -18.42 6.38 -18.29
N ASP A 634 -18.57 6.40 -19.61
CA ASP A 634 -18.88 5.20 -20.40
C ASP A 634 -17.60 4.42 -20.78
N THR A 635 -17.74 3.32 -21.50
CA THR A 635 -16.59 2.49 -21.93
C THR A 635 -16.01 2.89 -23.30
N SER A 636 -16.31 4.06 -23.84
CA SER A 636 -15.89 4.47 -25.18
C SER A 636 -14.38 4.67 -25.34
N ASP A 637 -13.68 4.93 -24.25
CA ASP A 637 -12.21 5.03 -24.19
C ASP A 637 -11.49 3.66 -24.21
N TYR A 638 -12.25 2.56 -24.18
CA TYR A 638 -11.71 1.21 -24.11
C TYR A 638 -12.06 0.35 -25.32
N ASP A 639 -11.11 -0.45 -25.76
CA ASP A 639 -11.33 -1.55 -26.69
C ASP A 639 -11.77 -2.80 -25.93
N LEU A 640 -12.90 -3.38 -26.33
CA LEU A 640 -13.30 -4.70 -25.88
C LEU A 640 -12.56 -5.75 -26.71
N GLU A 641 -11.84 -6.64 -26.05
CA GLU A 641 -11.10 -7.72 -26.71
C GLU A 641 -11.46 -9.06 -26.07
N TYR A 642 -11.71 -10.09 -26.88
CA TYR A 642 -11.82 -11.47 -26.40
C TYR A 642 -10.89 -12.41 -27.15
N VAL A 643 -10.41 -13.42 -26.43
CA VAL A 643 -9.41 -14.38 -26.91
C VAL A 643 -9.79 -15.78 -26.46
N LEU A 644 -10.01 -16.68 -27.41
CA LEU A 644 -10.28 -18.10 -27.17
C LEU A 644 -8.97 -18.88 -27.13
N HIS A 645 -8.76 -19.64 -26.07
CA HIS A 645 -7.60 -20.49 -25.87
C HIS A 645 -8.03 -21.96 -25.77
N LEU A 646 -7.19 -22.87 -26.26
CA LEU A 646 -7.29 -24.32 -26.02
C LEU A 646 -6.00 -24.79 -25.36
N GLU A 647 -6.11 -25.33 -24.15
CA GLU A 647 -4.97 -25.72 -23.31
C GLU A 647 -3.91 -24.60 -23.18
N GLY A 648 -4.41 -23.37 -23.09
CA GLY A 648 -3.63 -22.14 -22.99
C GLY A 648 -2.95 -21.67 -24.29
N LYS A 649 -3.18 -22.33 -25.43
CA LYS A 649 -2.77 -21.83 -26.76
C LYS A 649 -3.89 -20.99 -27.36
N GLU A 650 -3.55 -19.78 -27.81
CA GLU A 650 -4.49 -18.91 -28.51
C GLU A 650 -4.97 -19.54 -29.82
N LEU A 651 -6.29 -19.66 -29.98
CA LEU A 651 -6.95 -20.11 -31.21
C LEU A 651 -7.55 -18.94 -31.99
N TYR A 652 -8.05 -17.93 -31.29
CA TYR A 652 -8.77 -16.82 -31.89
C TYR A 652 -8.67 -15.57 -31.01
N ARG A 653 -8.64 -14.41 -31.65
CA ARG A 653 -8.65 -13.09 -31.00
C ARG A 653 -9.50 -12.14 -31.82
N LYS A 654 -10.33 -11.36 -31.15
CA LYS A 654 -11.10 -10.28 -31.78
C LYS A 654 -11.21 -9.08 -30.86
N LYS A 655 -11.06 -7.92 -31.48
CA LYS A 655 -11.22 -6.60 -30.88
C LYS A 655 -12.42 -5.90 -31.50
N LEU A 656 -13.19 -5.18 -30.69
CA LEU A 656 -14.41 -4.49 -31.08
C LEU A 656 -14.62 -3.22 -30.25
N ASP A 657 -15.27 -2.24 -30.88
CA ASP A 657 -15.82 -1.07 -30.21
C ASP A 657 -17.19 -1.44 -29.61
N PHE A 658 -17.32 -1.38 -28.28
CA PHE A 658 -18.59 -1.57 -27.60
C PHE A 658 -18.69 -0.63 -26.41
N VAL A 659 -19.73 0.22 -26.42
CA VAL A 659 -19.92 1.27 -25.43
C VAL A 659 -21.05 0.88 -24.48
N VAL A 660 -20.75 0.84 -23.20
CA VAL A 660 -21.71 0.69 -22.12
C VAL A 660 -21.72 1.99 -21.33
N ALA A 661 -22.89 2.62 -21.22
CA ALA A 661 -23.09 3.82 -20.42
C ALA A 661 -22.70 3.59 -18.94
N PRO A 662 -22.37 4.63 -18.16
CA PRO A 662 -22.17 4.49 -16.71
C PRO A 662 -23.38 3.82 -16.05
N LEU A 663 -23.13 3.08 -14.97
CA LEU A 663 -24.15 2.38 -14.17
C LEU A 663 -25.12 1.50 -14.99
N SER A 664 -24.63 0.93 -16.09
CA SER A 664 -25.44 0.15 -17.03
C SER A 664 -24.78 -1.16 -17.42
N ASP A 665 -25.58 -2.06 -17.99
CA ASP A 665 -25.13 -3.34 -18.50
C ASP A 665 -25.19 -3.39 -20.03
N GLY A 666 -24.30 -4.19 -20.62
CA GLY A 666 -24.34 -4.57 -22.03
C GLY A 666 -23.94 -6.03 -22.23
N ARG A 667 -24.31 -6.61 -23.37
CA ARG A 667 -23.92 -7.98 -23.73
C ARG A 667 -23.41 -8.02 -25.16
N VAL A 668 -22.32 -8.75 -25.36
CA VAL A 668 -21.76 -9.06 -26.67
C VAL A 668 -21.65 -10.56 -26.81
N GLU A 669 -22.20 -11.12 -27.88
CA GLU A 669 -21.96 -12.52 -28.24
C GLU A 669 -20.60 -12.66 -28.92
N PHE A 670 -19.93 -13.78 -28.65
CA PHE A 670 -18.72 -14.16 -29.33
C PHE A 670 -19.03 -14.59 -30.77
N ASP A 671 -18.12 -14.24 -31.66
CA ASP A 671 -18.24 -14.50 -33.10
C ASP A 671 -16.90 -15.05 -33.59
N TRP A 672 -16.70 -16.33 -33.28
CA TRP A 672 -15.63 -17.17 -33.80
C TRP A 672 -16.24 -18.37 -34.55
N PRO A 673 -15.50 -18.99 -35.50
CA PRO A 673 -16.01 -20.16 -36.23
C PRO A 673 -16.33 -21.33 -35.27
N GLU A 674 -17.51 -21.95 -35.44
CA GLU A 674 -17.96 -23.08 -34.59
C GLU A 674 -16.95 -24.25 -34.59
N GLU A 675 -16.20 -24.43 -35.68
CA GLU A 675 -15.20 -25.48 -35.80
C GLU A 675 -14.06 -25.32 -34.78
N LEU A 676 -13.83 -24.12 -34.24
CA LEU A 676 -12.80 -23.88 -33.24
C LEU A 676 -13.13 -24.52 -31.88
N GLU A 677 -14.39 -24.82 -31.59
CA GLU A 677 -14.81 -25.52 -30.36
C GLU A 677 -14.91 -27.04 -30.54
N SER A 678 -14.61 -27.56 -31.73
CA SER A 678 -14.74 -28.99 -32.03
C SER A 678 -13.57 -29.84 -31.53
N SER A 679 -12.44 -29.22 -31.21
CA SER A 679 -11.28 -29.94 -30.70
C SER A 679 -11.52 -30.37 -29.24
N PRO A 680 -11.12 -31.58 -28.84
CA PRO A 680 -11.23 -31.96 -27.45
C PRO A 680 -10.19 -31.22 -26.60
N GLY A 681 -10.53 -30.92 -25.35
CA GLY A 681 -9.63 -30.27 -24.39
C GLY A 681 -10.30 -29.21 -23.51
N GLU A 682 -9.50 -28.50 -22.73
CA GLU A 682 -9.95 -27.39 -21.88
C GLU A 682 -9.81 -26.06 -22.63
N TYR A 683 -10.94 -25.40 -22.84
CA TYR A 683 -11.02 -24.07 -23.44
C TYR A 683 -11.08 -23.00 -22.35
N CYS A 684 -10.48 -21.86 -22.65
CA CYS A 684 -10.60 -20.67 -21.82
C CYS A 684 -10.87 -19.46 -22.71
N VAL A 685 -11.89 -18.69 -22.38
CA VAL A 685 -12.14 -17.37 -22.98
C VAL A 685 -11.61 -16.34 -22.03
N HIS A 686 -10.67 -15.53 -22.49
CA HIS A 686 -10.29 -14.29 -21.81
C HIS A 686 -10.99 -13.11 -22.48
N VAL A 687 -11.52 -12.19 -21.68
CA VAL A 687 -12.09 -10.94 -22.16
C VAL A 687 -11.42 -9.78 -21.43
N PHE A 688 -11.09 -8.71 -22.15
CA PHE A 688 -10.36 -7.56 -21.66
C PHE A 688 -11.04 -6.26 -22.07
N PHE A 689 -10.91 -5.24 -21.23
CA PHE A 689 -10.95 -3.85 -21.67
C PHE A 689 -9.54 -3.26 -21.66
N ARG A 690 -9.13 -2.68 -22.79
CA ARG A 690 -7.81 -2.06 -22.96
C ARG A 690 -7.95 -0.60 -23.37
N LEU A 691 -7.07 0.27 -22.89
CA LEU A 691 -7.04 1.68 -23.29
C LEU A 691 -6.86 1.83 -24.81
N LYS A 692 -7.72 2.63 -25.46
CA LYS A 692 -7.53 3.00 -26.89
C LYS A 692 -6.35 3.92 -27.09
N GLU A 693 -6.25 4.91 -26.22
CA GLU A 693 -5.28 6.00 -26.29
C GLU A 693 -4.47 6.11 -25.00
N LYS A 694 -3.31 6.75 -25.11
CA LYS A 694 -2.46 7.02 -23.96
C LYS A 694 -3.16 7.96 -22.97
N GLN A 695 -3.07 7.63 -21.69
CA GLN A 695 -3.48 8.46 -20.56
C GLN A 695 -2.27 8.98 -19.78
N LEU A 696 -2.47 9.91 -18.85
CA LEU A 696 -1.38 10.42 -17.98
C LEU A 696 -0.67 9.31 -17.20
N TRP A 697 -1.39 8.25 -16.86
CA TRP A 697 -0.96 7.18 -15.96
C TRP A 697 -0.69 5.84 -16.64
N ALA A 698 -1.05 5.64 -17.92
CA ALA A 698 -0.75 4.41 -18.65
C ALA A 698 -0.73 4.63 -20.17
N ASP A 699 0.02 3.78 -20.88
CA ASP A 699 0.08 3.80 -22.34
C ASP A 699 -1.17 3.12 -22.96
N ALA A 700 -1.41 3.40 -24.25
CA ALA A 700 -2.43 2.71 -25.03
C ALA A 700 -2.22 1.18 -25.01
N GLY A 701 -3.31 0.41 -24.97
CA GLY A 701 -3.30 -1.04 -24.84
C GLY A 701 -3.22 -1.59 -23.41
N TYR A 702 -3.05 -0.71 -22.42
CA TYR A 702 -3.04 -1.10 -21.01
C TYR A 702 -4.38 -1.72 -20.59
N GLU A 703 -4.32 -2.86 -19.91
CA GLU A 703 -5.48 -3.63 -19.45
C GLU A 703 -6.08 -3.02 -18.18
N ILE A 704 -7.35 -2.61 -18.25
CA ILE A 704 -8.09 -2.00 -17.13
C ILE A 704 -8.86 -3.05 -16.34
N ALA A 705 -9.48 -3.96 -17.07
CA ALA A 705 -10.32 -5.00 -16.52
C ALA A 705 -10.16 -6.28 -17.35
N PHE A 706 -10.33 -7.42 -16.69
CA PHE A 706 -10.43 -8.69 -17.38
C PHE A 706 -11.50 -9.58 -16.75
N GLY A 707 -11.94 -10.55 -17.53
CA GLY A 707 -12.82 -11.64 -17.12
C GLY A 707 -12.41 -12.92 -17.83
N GLN A 708 -12.74 -14.07 -17.24
CA GLN A 708 -12.44 -15.36 -17.85
C GLN A 708 -13.57 -16.38 -17.65
N TYR A 709 -13.71 -17.29 -18.61
CA TYR A 709 -14.60 -18.43 -18.52
C TYR A 709 -13.89 -19.68 -19.03
N VAL A 710 -13.95 -20.77 -18.27
CA VAL A 710 -13.29 -22.04 -18.59
C VAL A 710 -14.35 -23.11 -18.84
N PHE A 711 -14.22 -23.85 -19.92
CA PHE A 711 -15.13 -24.95 -20.26
C PHE A 711 -14.39 -26.10 -20.97
N LYS A 712 -15.02 -27.28 -21.02
CA LYS A 712 -14.46 -28.45 -21.71
C LYS A 712 -15.13 -28.63 -23.07
N GLY A 713 -14.33 -28.93 -24.09
CA GLY A 713 -14.82 -29.42 -25.39
C GLY A 713 -15.31 -30.87 -25.32
N GLU A 714 -15.61 -31.48 -26.47
CA GLU A 714 -15.97 -32.90 -26.53
C GLU A 714 -14.88 -33.77 -25.91
N SER A 715 -15.27 -34.81 -25.15
CA SER A 715 -14.31 -35.64 -24.41
C SER A 715 -13.43 -36.44 -25.35
N LEU A 716 -12.12 -36.48 -25.07
CA LEU A 716 -11.27 -37.54 -25.59
C LEU A 716 -11.81 -38.90 -25.14
N ILE A 717 -11.71 -39.86 -26.05
CA ILE A 717 -11.72 -41.29 -25.74
C ILE A 717 -10.54 -41.54 -24.78
N GLU A 718 -10.77 -42.29 -23.69
CA GLU A 718 -9.70 -42.71 -22.78
C GLU A 718 -8.50 -43.21 -23.59
N THR A 719 -7.33 -42.63 -23.33
CA THR A 719 -6.12 -43.14 -23.96
C THR A 719 -5.87 -44.51 -23.33
N PRO A 720 -5.80 -45.60 -24.13
CA PRO A 720 -5.55 -46.91 -23.57
C PRO A 720 -4.25 -46.87 -22.76
N PRO A 721 -4.14 -47.69 -21.70
CA PRO A 721 -2.92 -47.78 -20.93
C PRO A 721 -1.75 -48.08 -21.90
N PRO A 722 -0.63 -47.35 -21.77
CA PRO A 722 0.51 -47.48 -22.67
C PRO A 722 0.99 -48.93 -22.78
N GLU A 723 1.15 -49.41 -24.02
CA GLU A 723 1.66 -50.75 -24.30
C GLU A 723 3.18 -50.81 -24.11
N GLY A 724 3.67 -51.88 -23.49
CA GLY A 724 5.10 -52.14 -23.32
C GLY A 724 5.37 -53.13 -22.20
N GLU A 725 6.61 -53.62 -22.12
CA GLU A 725 7.04 -54.52 -21.05
C GLU A 725 7.70 -53.74 -19.91
N ILE A 726 7.30 -54.05 -18.68
CA ILE A 726 7.98 -53.62 -17.46
C ILE A 726 8.67 -54.83 -16.85
N ARG A 727 9.93 -54.66 -16.45
CA ARG A 727 10.64 -55.64 -15.62
C ARG A 727 10.71 -55.16 -14.18
N VAL A 728 10.05 -55.91 -13.29
CA VAL A 728 10.15 -55.71 -11.84
C VAL A 728 11.27 -56.57 -11.27
N VAL A 729 12.13 -55.97 -10.44
CA VAL A 729 13.27 -56.62 -9.77
C VAL A 729 13.06 -56.53 -8.27
N HIS A 730 12.80 -57.68 -7.64
CA HIS A 730 12.68 -57.80 -6.19
C HIS A 730 14.04 -58.03 -5.55
N GLY A 731 14.66 -56.97 -5.06
CA GLY A 731 15.85 -57.05 -4.21
C GLY A 731 15.50 -57.19 -2.72
N ASP A 732 16.51 -57.46 -1.90
CA ASP A 732 16.33 -57.58 -0.44
C ASP A 732 15.84 -56.27 0.17
N VAL A 733 16.48 -55.15 -0.20
CA VAL A 733 16.19 -53.81 0.33
C VAL A 733 15.38 -52.95 -0.64
N ASN A 734 15.50 -53.18 -1.95
CA ASN A 734 14.94 -52.30 -2.98
C ASN A 734 14.09 -53.08 -3.99
N ILE A 735 13.10 -52.41 -4.57
CA ILE A 735 12.30 -52.89 -5.70
C ILE A 735 12.66 -52.01 -6.90
N GLY A 736 13.22 -52.61 -7.93
CA GLY A 736 13.53 -51.93 -9.19
C GLY A 736 12.41 -52.12 -10.20
N VAL A 737 12.05 -51.06 -10.93
CA VAL A 737 11.08 -51.10 -12.03
C VAL A 737 11.77 -50.54 -13.27
N HIS A 738 11.93 -51.37 -14.30
CA HIS A 738 12.66 -51.02 -15.51
C HIS A 738 11.74 -51.07 -16.73
N GLY A 739 11.80 -50.04 -17.56
CA GLY A 739 11.25 -50.06 -18.92
C GLY A 739 12.33 -49.78 -19.96
N ARG A 740 11.92 -49.32 -21.15
CA ARG A 740 12.84 -49.14 -22.29
C ARG A 740 13.94 -48.10 -22.02
N ASP A 741 13.53 -46.89 -21.60
CA ASP A 741 14.41 -45.73 -21.44
C ASP A 741 14.31 -45.09 -20.05
N PHE A 742 13.86 -45.88 -19.05
CA PHE A 742 13.75 -45.43 -17.67
C PHE A 742 13.99 -46.57 -16.66
N SER A 743 14.40 -46.18 -15.45
CA SER A 743 14.37 -47.07 -14.28
C SER A 743 13.96 -46.30 -13.03
N ALA A 744 13.08 -46.88 -12.23
CA ALA A 744 12.70 -46.39 -10.91
C ALA A 744 13.15 -47.38 -9.82
N ILE A 745 13.65 -46.87 -8.69
CA ILE A 745 14.02 -47.69 -7.55
C ILE A 745 13.25 -47.24 -6.32
N PHE A 746 12.51 -48.17 -5.72
CA PHE A 746 11.76 -47.98 -4.48
C PHE A 746 12.49 -48.70 -3.34
N SER A 747 12.79 -47.99 -2.26
CA SER A 747 13.48 -48.60 -1.12
C SER A 747 12.51 -48.96 -0.01
N LYS A 748 12.55 -50.23 0.42
CA LYS A 748 11.78 -50.70 1.59
C LYS A 748 12.27 -50.04 2.87
N GLN A 749 13.57 -49.77 2.96
CA GLN A 749 14.19 -49.15 4.13
C GLN A 749 13.94 -47.64 4.19
N ALA A 750 14.10 -46.93 3.06
CA ALA A 750 13.80 -45.49 3.02
C ALA A 750 12.28 -45.24 3.00
N GLY A 751 11.48 -46.23 2.60
CA GLY A 751 10.03 -46.16 2.56
C GLY A 751 9.47 -45.31 1.41
N SER A 752 10.22 -45.12 0.31
CA SER A 752 9.81 -44.21 -0.77
C SER A 752 10.52 -44.53 -2.11
N LEU A 753 10.21 -43.74 -3.14
CA LEU A 753 10.93 -43.65 -4.42
C LEU A 753 12.28 -42.96 -4.21
N ILE A 754 13.38 -43.69 -4.35
CA ILE A 754 14.74 -43.18 -4.10
C ILE A 754 15.54 -42.85 -5.37
N SER A 755 15.05 -43.28 -6.53
CA SER A 755 15.68 -42.99 -7.83
C SER A 755 14.61 -43.03 -8.92
N LEU A 756 14.65 -42.03 -9.80
CA LEU A 756 13.90 -42.00 -11.04
C LEU A 756 14.85 -41.55 -12.14
N ASN A 757 15.40 -42.53 -12.85
CA ASN A 757 16.34 -42.30 -13.93
C ASN A 757 15.60 -42.31 -15.28
N TYR A 758 15.74 -41.22 -16.04
CA TYR A 758 15.27 -41.13 -17.42
C TYR A 758 16.47 -40.92 -18.34
N ALA A 759 16.73 -41.87 -19.25
CA ALA A 759 17.89 -41.85 -20.15
C ALA A 759 19.20 -41.41 -19.48
N GLU A 760 19.59 -42.14 -18.43
CA GLU A 760 20.83 -41.95 -17.65
C GLU A 760 20.87 -40.67 -16.81
N LYS A 761 19.77 -39.91 -16.71
CA LYS A 761 19.67 -38.72 -15.84
C LYS A 761 18.80 -39.01 -14.63
N GLU A 762 19.39 -38.87 -13.45
CA GLU A 762 18.69 -39.02 -12.17
C GLU A 762 17.88 -37.75 -11.86
N MET A 763 16.58 -37.93 -11.59
CA MET A 763 15.68 -36.84 -11.24
C MET A 763 15.52 -36.67 -9.73
N ILE A 764 15.67 -37.72 -8.93
CA ILE A 764 15.43 -37.68 -7.48
C ILE A 764 16.75 -37.47 -6.75
N ALA A 765 16.94 -36.27 -6.19
CA ALA A 765 18.04 -35.98 -5.27
C ALA A 765 17.67 -36.33 -3.82
N TYR A 766 16.42 -36.04 -3.42
CA TYR A 766 15.85 -36.48 -2.14
C TYR A 766 14.47 -37.11 -2.34
N PRO A 767 14.17 -38.25 -1.68
CA PRO A 767 12.93 -38.99 -1.89
C PRO A 767 11.67 -38.20 -1.57
N PRO A 768 10.55 -38.43 -2.29
CA PRO A 768 9.25 -37.87 -1.96
C PRO A 768 8.72 -38.31 -0.61
N ALA A 769 8.02 -37.40 0.05
CA ALA A 769 7.44 -37.65 1.35
C ALA A 769 6.25 -36.74 1.68
N PRO A 770 5.34 -37.21 2.56
CA PRO A 770 4.30 -36.37 3.15
C PRO A 770 4.87 -35.13 3.84
N LEU A 771 4.28 -33.98 3.52
CA LEU A 771 4.54 -32.66 4.09
C LEU A 771 3.21 -32.06 4.57
N PHE A 772 3.20 -31.56 5.81
CA PHE A 772 2.04 -30.94 6.44
C PHE A 772 2.29 -29.50 6.89
N TRP A 773 3.48 -28.96 6.62
CA TRP A 773 3.90 -27.62 7.03
C TRP A 773 4.26 -26.77 5.82
N ARG A 774 3.81 -25.51 5.84
CA ARG A 774 4.30 -24.41 4.99
C ARG A 774 5.05 -23.43 5.89
N ALA A 775 5.99 -22.66 5.35
CA ALA A 775 6.64 -21.63 6.16
C ALA A 775 5.61 -20.59 6.62
N THR A 776 5.61 -20.23 7.90
CA THR A 776 4.61 -19.29 8.44
C THR A 776 4.65 -17.95 7.72
N THR A 777 3.48 -17.44 7.30
CA THR A 777 3.32 -16.05 6.90
C THR A 777 3.28 -15.13 8.13
N ASP A 778 3.34 -13.82 7.93
CA ASP A 778 3.12 -12.86 9.02
C ASP A 778 1.73 -12.99 9.67
N ASN A 779 0.70 -13.29 8.88
CA ASN A 779 -0.63 -13.61 9.41
C ASN A 779 -0.62 -14.89 10.26
N ASP A 780 0.06 -15.94 9.79
CA ASP A 780 0.20 -17.20 10.55
C ASP A 780 0.89 -16.94 11.90
N ARG A 781 1.92 -16.07 11.94
CA ARG A 781 2.60 -15.66 13.19
C ARG A 781 1.69 -14.83 14.09
N GLY A 782 0.96 -13.87 13.54
CA GLY A 782 -0.03 -13.07 14.25
C GLY A 782 -1.12 -13.91 14.91
N PHE A 783 -1.61 -14.93 14.22
CA PHE A 783 -2.57 -15.91 14.73
C PHE A 783 -1.95 -16.94 15.69
N SER A 784 -0.60 -16.99 15.82
CA SER A 784 0.12 -18.03 16.57
C SER A 784 -0.10 -19.46 16.03
N GLN A 785 -0.05 -19.61 14.71
CA GLN A 785 -0.21 -20.88 14.00
C GLN A 785 0.83 -21.93 14.40
N ASP A 786 2.05 -21.51 14.75
CA ASP A 786 3.12 -22.36 15.28
C ASP A 786 2.72 -23.01 16.61
N TYR A 787 2.05 -22.26 17.49
CA TYR A 787 1.49 -22.78 18.73
C TYR A 787 0.30 -23.72 18.46
N HIS A 788 -0.64 -23.33 17.61
CA HIS A 788 -1.88 -24.09 17.38
C HIS A 788 -1.68 -25.37 16.55
N SER A 789 -0.80 -25.33 15.55
CA SER A 789 -0.60 -26.42 14.58
C SER A 789 0.81 -26.99 14.56
N GLY A 790 1.70 -26.64 15.51
CA GLY A 790 3.09 -27.10 15.56
C GLY A 790 3.29 -28.62 15.58
N VAL A 791 2.25 -29.40 15.93
CA VAL A 791 2.26 -30.86 15.76
C VAL A 791 2.51 -31.26 14.29
N TRP A 792 2.00 -30.50 13.33
CA TRP A 792 2.18 -30.76 11.89
C TRP A 792 3.58 -30.41 11.38
N TYR A 793 4.26 -29.44 12.03
CA TYR A 793 5.69 -29.21 11.81
C TYR A 793 6.50 -30.46 12.17
N MET A 794 6.26 -31.02 13.36
CA MET A 794 6.92 -32.25 13.81
C MET A 794 6.57 -33.46 12.93
N ALA A 795 5.28 -33.62 12.56
CA ALA A 795 4.83 -34.71 11.69
C ALA A 795 5.50 -34.67 10.31
N SER A 796 5.79 -33.46 9.80
CA SER A 796 6.50 -33.26 8.54
C SER A 796 7.96 -33.71 8.60
N LEU A 797 8.61 -33.64 9.75
CA LEU A 797 10.02 -34.02 9.93
C LEU A 797 10.20 -35.45 10.44
N ALA A 798 9.29 -35.95 11.29
CA ALA A 798 9.43 -37.18 12.06
C ALA A 798 8.45 -38.30 11.62
N ARG A 799 8.26 -38.46 10.32
CA ARG A 799 7.44 -39.52 9.71
C ARG A 799 8.12 -40.88 9.79
N LYS A 800 7.34 -41.95 10.00
CA LYS A 800 7.82 -43.33 9.97
C LYS A 800 7.05 -44.15 8.95
N CYS A 801 7.74 -44.66 7.93
CA CYS A 801 7.18 -45.69 7.07
C CYS A 801 7.06 -47.01 7.85
N VAL A 802 5.86 -47.59 7.93
CA VAL A 802 5.56 -48.80 8.71
C VAL A 802 5.24 -50.02 7.85
N GLY A 803 5.01 -49.82 6.56
CA GLY A 803 4.67 -50.90 5.64
C GLY A 803 4.80 -50.49 4.18
N PHE A 804 4.93 -51.50 3.32
CA PHE A 804 4.89 -51.34 1.88
C PHE A 804 4.12 -52.50 1.24
N GLU A 805 3.53 -52.26 0.07
CA GLU A 805 2.78 -53.24 -0.72
C GLU A 805 3.22 -53.15 -2.19
N VAL A 806 3.24 -54.29 -2.88
CA VAL A 806 3.56 -54.35 -4.33
C VAL A 806 2.45 -55.13 -5.03
N GLU A 807 1.84 -54.49 -6.02
CA GLU A 807 0.80 -55.07 -6.87
C GLU A 807 1.27 -55.03 -8.33
N GLU A 808 1.60 -56.20 -8.88
CA GLU A 808 1.97 -56.36 -10.28
C GLU A 808 0.72 -56.72 -11.10
N MET A 809 0.40 -55.89 -12.09
CA MET A 809 -0.71 -56.11 -13.02
C MET A 809 -0.18 -56.11 -14.45
N GLU A 810 -0.98 -56.65 -15.37
CA GLU A 810 -0.68 -56.54 -16.79
C GLU A 810 -0.66 -55.05 -17.19
N GLY A 811 0.50 -54.58 -17.66
CA GLY A 811 0.70 -53.21 -18.13
C GLY A 811 1.06 -52.16 -17.06
N PHE A 812 1.16 -52.49 -15.77
CA PHE A 812 1.69 -51.57 -14.74
C PHE A 812 2.04 -52.28 -13.44
N VAL A 813 2.86 -51.62 -12.60
CA VAL A 813 3.13 -52.05 -11.22
C VAL A 813 2.79 -50.92 -10.25
N THR A 814 2.11 -51.23 -9.15
CA THR A 814 1.82 -50.28 -8.06
C THR A 814 2.63 -50.63 -6.83
N ILE A 815 3.42 -49.68 -6.33
CA ILE A 815 4.17 -49.80 -5.07
C ILE A 815 3.59 -48.77 -4.09
N SER A 816 3.09 -49.23 -2.95
CA SER A 816 2.50 -48.35 -1.93
C SER A 816 3.32 -48.34 -0.66
N PHE A 817 3.37 -47.20 0.03
CA PHE A 817 4.00 -47.04 1.34
C PHE A 817 3.02 -46.41 2.32
N THR A 818 2.95 -46.94 3.53
CA THR A 818 2.11 -46.40 4.62
C THR A 818 2.99 -45.72 5.65
N TYR A 819 2.70 -44.46 5.93
CA TYR A 819 3.39 -43.62 6.90
C TYR A 819 2.54 -43.41 8.14
N LYS A 820 3.13 -43.54 9.33
CA LYS A 820 2.55 -43.17 10.62
C LYS A 820 3.32 -41.99 11.21
N PHE A 821 2.65 -41.23 12.07
CA PHE A 821 3.18 -40.01 12.68
C PHE A 821 3.08 -40.08 14.21
N SER A 822 4.09 -39.56 14.91
CA SER A 822 4.11 -39.59 16.38
C SER A 822 3.06 -38.69 17.05
N ILE A 823 2.35 -37.88 16.27
CA ILE A 823 1.30 -36.98 16.77
C ILE A 823 -0.01 -37.71 17.07
N SER A 824 -0.25 -38.87 16.44
CA SER A 824 -1.42 -39.72 16.68
C SER A 824 -1.23 -41.09 16.03
N ASP A 825 -1.53 -42.17 16.75
CA ASP A 825 -1.49 -43.54 16.22
C ASP A 825 -2.56 -43.77 15.12
N ALA A 826 -3.63 -42.97 15.14
CA ALA A 826 -4.69 -43.01 14.15
C ALA A 826 -4.29 -42.30 12.84
N ALA A 827 -3.33 -41.38 12.87
CA ALA A 827 -2.92 -40.63 11.69
C ALA A 827 -1.99 -41.47 10.80
N ASP A 828 -2.44 -41.81 9.60
CA ASP A 828 -1.60 -42.35 8.54
C ASP A 828 -1.85 -41.70 7.18
N VAL A 829 -0.78 -41.76 6.38
CA VAL A 829 -0.83 -41.41 4.96
C VAL A 829 -0.33 -42.59 4.15
N LYS A 830 -1.11 -43.02 3.15
CA LYS A 830 -0.70 -44.01 2.16
C LYS A 830 -0.29 -43.28 0.87
N VAL A 831 0.93 -43.52 0.40
CA VAL A 831 1.43 -43.00 -0.88
C VAL A 831 1.64 -44.17 -1.84
N ALA A 832 0.86 -44.20 -2.92
CA ALA A 832 0.91 -45.22 -3.95
C ALA A 832 1.54 -44.69 -5.25
N TYR A 833 2.53 -45.42 -5.76
CA TYR A 833 3.26 -45.14 -7.00
C TYR A 833 2.92 -46.20 -8.04
N ARG A 834 2.09 -45.84 -9.03
CA ARG A 834 1.77 -46.71 -10.17
C ARG A 834 2.64 -46.36 -11.36
N VAL A 835 3.52 -47.27 -11.73
CA VAL A 835 4.51 -47.12 -12.81
C VAL A 835 4.02 -47.82 -14.08
N TYR A 836 4.10 -47.11 -15.20
CA TYR A 836 3.66 -47.58 -16.53
C TYR A 836 4.85 -47.85 -17.48
N PRO A 837 4.66 -48.59 -18.59
CA PRO A 837 5.77 -49.10 -19.43
C PRO A 837 6.55 -48.04 -20.21
N GLU A 838 5.94 -46.88 -20.45
CA GLU A 838 6.56 -45.68 -21.03
C GLU A 838 7.32 -44.83 -19.99
N GLY A 839 7.23 -45.20 -18.70
CA GLY A 839 7.97 -44.58 -17.61
C GLY A 839 7.20 -43.55 -16.81
N SER A 840 5.94 -43.26 -17.16
CA SER A 840 5.13 -42.37 -16.33
C SER A 840 4.81 -43.01 -14.98
N ILE A 841 4.73 -42.18 -13.94
CA ILE A 841 4.37 -42.59 -12.58
C ILE A 841 3.15 -41.81 -12.13
N ARG A 842 2.02 -42.49 -11.91
CA ARG A 842 0.86 -41.92 -11.21
C ARG A 842 1.10 -42.06 -9.71
N VAL A 843 1.13 -40.94 -9.01
CA VAL A 843 1.31 -40.87 -7.56
C VAL A 843 -0.02 -40.49 -6.92
N LYS A 844 -0.50 -41.29 -5.97
CA LYS A 844 -1.69 -41.00 -5.18
C LYS A 844 -1.32 -40.93 -3.71
N SER A 845 -1.67 -39.84 -3.04
CA SER A 845 -1.52 -39.66 -1.60
C SER A 845 -2.91 -39.66 -0.96
N SER A 846 -3.10 -40.48 0.08
CA SER A 846 -4.37 -40.62 0.79
C SER A 846 -4.14 -40.50 2.29
N TYR A 847 -4.90 -39.60 2.93
CA TYR A 847 -4.95 -39.38 4.38
C TYR A 847 -6.36 -39.72 4.88
N HIS A 848 -6.40 -40.45 6.00
CA HIS A 848 -7.64 -40.74 6.70
C HIS A 848 -7.87 -39.73 7.82
N GLY A 849 -9.06 -39.15 7.87
CA GLY A 849 -9.43 -38.14 8.86
C GLY A 849 -9.25 -38.62 10.29
N VAL A 850 -8.69 -37.76 11.14
CA VAL A 850 -8.46 -38.03 12.57
C VAL A 850 -9.08 -36.93 13.41
N GLU A 851 -10.01 -37.31 14.28
CA GLU A 851 -10.62 -36.39 15.24
C GLU A 851 -9.59 -35.82 16.24
N ASN A 852 -9.88 -34.62 16.75
CA ASN A 852 -9.09 -33.94 17.79
C ASN A 852 -7.67 -33.54 17.40
N LEU A 853 -7.29 -33.61 16.11
CA LEU A 853 -6.08 -32.96 15.60
C LEU A 853 -6.40 -31.52 15.15
N PRO A 854 -5.46 -30.57 15.32
CA PRO A 854 -5.65 -29.20 14.85
C PRO A 854 -5.65 -29.14 13.31
N GLN A 855 -6.12 -28.03 12.75
CA GLN A 855 -6.10 -27.76 11.32
C GLN A 855 -4.70 -27.90 10.70
N MET A 856 -4.62 -28.43 9.48
CA MET A 856 -3.37 -28.60 8.75
C MET A 856 -3.02 -27.34 7.95
N PRO A 857 -1.77 -26.85 8.00
CA PRO A 857 -1.30 -25.81 7.09
C PRO A 857 -1.34 -26.23 5.61
N THR A 858 -0.93 -27.46 5.32
CA THR A 858 -0.92 -28.02 3.96
C THR A 858 -1.06 -29.55 4.03
N PHE A 859 -1.51 -30.17 2.95
CA PHE A 859 -1.40 -31.62 2.75
C PHE A 859 -0.73 -31.87 1.39
N ALA A 860 0.56 -32.19 1.43
CA ALA A 860 1.41 -32.22 0.25
C ALA A 860 2.38 -33.42 0.22
N LEU A 861 2.97 -33.65 -0.96
CA LEU A 861 4.19 -34.43 -1.13
C LEU A 861 5.32 -33.49 -1.54
N ALA A 862 6.46 -33.59 -0.86
CA ALA A 862 7.65 -32.80 -1.17
C ALA A 862 8.86 -33.69 -1.47
N PHE A 863 9.65 -33.30 -2.47
CA PHE A 863 10.92 -33.94 -2.85
C PHE A 863 11.90 -32.91 -3.39
N LYS A 864 13.15 -33.33 -3.65
CA LYS A 864 14.16 -32.46 -4.24
C LYS A 864 14.71 -33.07 -5.52
N VAL A 865 14.93 -32.21 -6.52
CA VAL A 865 15.65 -32.55 -7.75
C VAL A 865 16.95 -31.72 -7.83
N PRO A 866 17.94 -32.09 -8.66
CA PRO A 866 19.15 -31.29 -8.83
C PRO A 866 18.85 -29.83 -9.21
N ALA A 867 19.63 -28.87 -8.70
CA ALA A 867 19.40 -27.43 -8.93
C ALA A 867 19.50 -26.99 -10.41
N GLU A 868 20.09 -27.79 -11.28
CA GLU A 868 20.14 -27.49 -12.72
C GLU A 868 18.76 -27.57 -13.40
N TYR A 869 17.77 -28.17 -12.75
CA TYR A 869 16.38 -28.15 -13.17
C TYR A 869 15.68 -26.96 -12.51
N ASP A 870 15.74 -25.80 -13.17
CA ASP A 870 15.29 -24.52 -12.63
C ASP A 870 14.32 -23.77 -13.56
N GLN A 871 14.02 -24.30 -14.75
CA GLN A 871 13.10 -23.69 -15.71
C GLN A 871 11.70 -24.26 -15.56
N LEU A 872 10.70 -23.38 -15.45
CA LEU A 872 9.30 -23.76 -15.26
C LEU A 872 8.45 -23.30 -16.45
N GLU A 873 7.57 -24.18 -16.94
CA GLU A 873 6.48 -23.83 -17.85
C GLU A 873 5.16 -24.38 -17.28
N TRP A 874 4.24 -23.46 -16.99
CA TRP A 874 2.99 -23.74 -16.31
C TRP A 874 1.82 -23.77 -17.28
N TYR A 875 0.83 -24.61 -16.98
CA TYR A 875 -0.57 -24.39 -17.35
C TYR A 875 -1.38 -24.40 -16.05
N ALA A 876 -1.65 -23.21 -15.52
CA ALA A 876 -2.18 -22.99 -14.17
C ALA A 876 -2.81 -21.59 -14.04
N MET A 877 -3.34 -21.27 -12.86
CA MET A 877 -3.71 -19.90 -12.50
C MET A 877 -2.44 -19.07 -12.20
N GLY A 878 -2.28 -17.93 -12.86
CA GLY A 878 -1.13 -17.05 -12.69
C GLY A 878 -1.27 -15.71 -13.44
N PRO A 879 -0.17 -15.00 -13.75
CA PRO A 879 1.24 -15.40 -13.60
C PRO A 879 1.85 -15.12 -12.21
N GLU A 880 1.17 -14.41 -11.30
CA GLU A 880 1.66 -14.14 -9.93
C GLU A 880 1.10 -15.13 -8.92
N GLU A 881 1.84 -15.37 -7.82
CA GLU A 881 1.47 -16.37 -6.81
C GLU A 881 0.06 -16.15 -6.25
N ASN A 882 -0.64 -17.24 -6.02
CA ASN A 882 -2.05 -17.23 -5.60
C ASN A 882 -2.36 -18.38 -4.64
N TYR A 883 -3.36 -18.16 -3.81
CA TYR A 883 -3.74 -19.04 -2.70
C TYR A 883 -5.26 -19.22 -2.68
N ALA A 884 -5.74 -20.18 -1.89
CA ALA A 884 -7.15 -20.57 -1.84
C ALA A 884 -8.14 -19.40 -1.62
N ASP A 885 -7.72 -18.38 -0.87
CA ASP A 885 -8.48 -17.18 -0.52
C ASP A 885 -8.00 -15.89 -1.23
N ARG A 886 -7.02 -16.01 -2.13
CA ARG A 886 -6.43 -14.92 -2.94
C ARG A 886 -6.09 -15.39 -4.35
N ASN A 887 -7.11 -15.64 -5.17
CA ASN A 887 -6.96 -16.13 -6.54
C ASN A 887 -7.94 -15.54 -7.56
N ASN A 888 -8.77 -14.55 -7.21
CA ASN A 888 -9.72 -13.95 -8.13
C ASN A 888 -9.01 -13.19 -9.27
N GLY A 889 -7.90 -12.53 -8.96
CA GLY A 889 -7.07 -11.82 -9.93
C GLY A 889 -6.14 -12.69 -10.76
N ALA A 890 -6.05 -13.99 -10.46
CA ALA A 890 -5.26 -14.93 -11.25
C ALA A 890 -6.03 -15.40 -12.49
N ARG A 891 -5.34 -15.71 -13.58
CA ARG A 891 -5.96 -16.20 -14.83
C ARG A 891 -5.35 -17.52 -15.31
N LEU A 892 -6.17 -18.38 -15.89
CA LEU A 892 -5.72 -19.66 -16.43
C LEU A 892 -4.92 -19.42 -17.72
N GLY A 893 -3.64 -19.79 -17.73
CA GLY A 893 -2.82 -19.54 -18.92
C GLY A 893 -1.51 -20.32 -18.94
N LEU A 894 -0.77 -20.14 -20.03
CA LEU A 894 0.62 -20.59 -20.14
C LEU A 894 1.56 -19.46 -19.74
N PHE A 895 2.42 -19.73 -18.77
CA PHE A 895 3.46 -18.79 -18.36
C PHE A 895 4.75 -19.53 -17.99
N LYS A 896 5.85 -18.80 -18.01
CA LYS A 896 7.19 -19.32 -17.73
C LYS A 896 7.87 -18.46 -16.69
N ASN A 897 8.63 -19.10 -15.83
CA ASN A 897 9.52 -18.45 -14.88
C ASN A 897 10.63 -19.43 -14.48
N THR A 898 11.54 -18.97 -13.63
CA THR A 898 12.53 -19.82 -12.99
C THR A 898 12.10 -20.19 -11.56
N VAL A 899 12.73 -21.22 -11.00
CA VAL A 899 12.54 -21.60 -9.59
C VAL A 899 12.87 -20.44 -8.64
N ALA A 900 13.88 -19.63 -8.97
CA ALA A 900 14.26 -18.47 -8.16
C ALA A 900 13.17 -17.37 -8.15
N ASP A 901 12.45 -17.19 -9.26
CA ASP A 901 11.38 -16.18 -9.38
C ASP A 901 10.15 -16.51 -8.50
N ASN A 902 10.05 -17.73 -7.97
CA ASN A 902 8.98 -18.11 -7.03
C ASN A 902 9.27 -17.71 -5.58
N LEU A 903 10.46 -17.20 -5.27
CA LEU A 903 10.74 -16.58 -3.98
C LEU A 903 10.31 -15.11 -4.01
N SER A 904 9.19 -14.79 -3.38
CA SER A 904 8.68 -13.42 -3.33
C SER A 904 9.56 -12.53 -2.45
N GLY A 905 9.64 -11.24 -2.80
CA GLY A 905 10.45 -10.23 -2.13
C GLY A 905 9.99 -9.80 -0.74
N TYR A 906 9.23 -10.62 -0.01
CA TYR A 906 8.84 -10.34 1.37
C TYR A 906 10.08 -10.16 2.24
N VAL A 907 10.14 -9.08 3.00
CA VAL A 907 11.35 -8.65 3.71
C VAL A 907 11.83 -9.74 4.68
N MET A 908 10.90 -10.29 5.48
CA MET A 908 11.10 -11.56 6.17
C MET A 908 10.67 -12.72 5.25
N PRO A 909 11.58 -13.65 4.92
CA PRO A 909 11.23 -14.83 4.12
C PRO A 909 10.10 -15.65 4.75
N GLN A 910 9.20 -16.15 3.91
CA GLN A 910 8.01 -16.91 4.31
C GLN A 910 7.45 -17.72 3.13
N GLU A 911 6.31 -18.41 3.30
CA GLU A 911 5.68 -19.15 2.20
C GLU A 911 5.45 -18.22 1.01
N SER A 912 5.95 -18.64 -0.15
CA SER A 912 5.80 -17.91 -1.41
C SER A 912 5.87 -18.85 -2.62
N GLY A 913 5.30 -18.44 -3.74
CA GLY A 913 5.42 -19.11 -5.03
C GLY A 913 4.32 -20.12 -5.34
N ASN A 914 3.32 -20.26 -4.47
CA ASN A 914 2.20 -21.19 -4.68
C ASN A 914 1.39 -20.85 -5.94
N ARG A 915 0.94 -21.88 -6.63
CA ARG A 915 0.06 -21.82 -7.80
C ARG A 915 -1.15 -22.70 -7.57
N THR A 916 -2.35 -22.14 -7.65
CA THR A 916 -3.59 -22.90 -7.67
C THR A 916 -3.97 -23.30 -9.10
N GLY A 917 -4.89 -24.26 -9.23
CA GLY A 917 -5.43 -24.65 -10.52
C GLY A 917 -4.41 -25.26 -11.49
N VAL A 918 -3.34 -25.88 -10.98
CA VAL A 918 -2.27 -26.43 -11.81
C VAL A 918 -2.77 -27.66 -12.56
N ARG A 919 -2.85 -27.55 -13.89
CA ARG A 919 -3.12 -28.68 -14.80
C ARG A 919 -1.84 -29.42 -15.15
N ARG A 920 -0.79 -28.66 -15.45
CA ARG A 920 0.56 -29.18 -15.64
C ARG A 920 1.63 -28.14 -15.34
N VAL A 921 2.81 -28.62 -14.99
CA VAL A 921 4.04 -27.86 -14.89
C VAL A 921 5.20 -28.69 -15.42
N ASN A 922 5.97 -28.12 -16.33
CA ASN A 922 7.23 -28.68 -16.78
C ASN A 922 8.34 -28.10 -15.91
N LEU A 923 9.17 -28.96 -15.33
CA LEU A 923 10.41 -28.60 -14.66
C LEU A 923 11.57 -29.14 -15.50
N THR A 924 12.32 -28.24 -16.14
CA THR A 924 13.40 -28.60 -17.06
C THR A 924 14.69 -27.89 -16.71
N ASN A 925 15.80 -28.42 -17.21
CA ASN A 925 17.07 -27.71 -17.25
C ASN A 925 17.15 -26.80 -18.49
N GLN A 926 18.29 -26.13 -18.69
CA GLN A 926 18.54 -25.26 -19.84
C GLN A 926 18.48 -25.98 -21.20
N ASP A 927 18.69 -27.30 -21.23
CA ASP A 927 18.59 -28.13 -22.45
C ASP A 927 17.14 -28.57 -22.75
N GLY A 928 16.17 -28.14 -21.94
CA GLY A 928 14.75 -28.52 -22.07
C GLY A 928 14.45 -29.96 -21.63
N ARG A 929 15.38 -30.62 -20.93
CA ARG A 929 15.19 -31.98 -20.38
C ARG A 929 14.71 -31.90 -18.95
N GLY A 930 13.82 -32.80 -18.54
CA GLY A 930 13.37 -32.87 -17.16
C GLY A 930 12.08 -33.67 -16.99
N ILE A 931 11.22 -33.19 -16.09
CA ILE A 931 9.96 -33.85 -15.77
C ILE A 931 8.76 -32.92 -15.93
N ARG A 932 7.62 -33.50 -16.29
CA ARG A 932 6.31 -32.89 -16.21
C ARG A 932 5.56 -33.46 -15.02
N ILE A 933 4.95 -32.57 -14.25
CA ILE A 933 3.91 -32.90 -13.28
C ILE A 933 2.57 -32.50 -13.88
N SER A 934 1.61 -33.42 -13.92
CA SER A 934 0.25 -33.16 -14.42
C SER A 934 -0.79 -33.61 -13.40
N SER A 935 -1.89 -32.86 -13.27
CA SER A 935 -3.10 -33.31 -12.59
C SER A 935 -3.68 -34.54 -13.28
N VAL A 936 -4.30 -35.46 -12.53
CA VAL A 936 -4.98 -36.63 -13.11
C VAL A 936 -6.49 -36.44 -13.17
N SER A 937 -7.11 -36.09 -12.04
CA SER A 937 -8.55 -35.89 -11.90
C SER A 937 -8.89 -34.43 -11.68
N GLU A 938 -8.36 -33.85 -10.61
CA GLU A 938 -8.57 -32.47 -10.19
C GLU A 938 -7.28 -31.64 -10.29
N PRO A 939 -7.39 -30.32 -10.56
CA PRO A 939 -6.25 -29.43 -10.55
C PRO A 939 -5.50 -29.45 -9.21
N LEU A 940 -4.18 -29.29 -9.27
CA LEU A 940 -3.30 -29.32 -8.11
C LEU A 940 -2.98 -27.91 -7.59
N GLU A 941 -2.40 -27.87 -6.40
CA GLU A 941 -1.59 -26.73 -5.94
C GLU A 941 -0.12 -27.13 -5.97
N CYS A 942 0.74 -26.26 -6.51
CA CYS A 942 2.18 -26.57 -6.60
C CYS A 942 3.05 -25.37 -6.23
N ASN A 943 4.18 -25.67 -5.59
CA ASN A 943 5.26 -24.73 -5.32
C ASN A 943 6.60 -25.36 -5.76
N PHE A 944 7.41 -24.60 -6.50
CA PHE A 944 8.77 -24.97 -6.88
C PHE A 944 9.70 -23.86 -6.39
N SER A 945 10.53 -24.16 -5.40
CA SER A 945 11.32 -23.17 -4.66
C SER A 945 12.79 -23.59 -4.55
N PRO A 946 13.73 -22.64 -4.47
CA PRO A 946 15.12 -22.96 -4.14
C PRO A 946 15.28 -23.47 -2.69
N TYR A 947 14.27 -23.24 -1.83
CA TYR A 947 14.33 -23.50 -0.40
C TYR A 947 13.16 -24.36 0.07
N THR A 948 13.40 -25.14 1.12
CA THR A 948 12.35 -25.87 1.83
C THR A 948 11.55 -24.92 2.72
N ALA A 949 10.32 -25.30 3.07
CA ALA A 949 9.51 -24.59 4.07
C ALA A 949 10.27 -24.35 5.38
N PHE A 950 11.15 -25.28 5.78
CA PHE A 950 11.93 -25.15 7.01
C PHE A 950 13.11 -24.18 6.91
N GLU A 951 13.71 -24.03 5.73
CA GLU A 951 14.76 -23.03 5.51
C GLU A 951 14.16 -21.62 5.49
N LEU A 952 12.98 -21.46 4.88
CA LEU A 952 12.21 -20.21 4.91
C LEU A 952 11.74 -19.86 6.33
N GLU A 953 11.18 -20.82 7.08
CA GLU A 953 10.71 -20.63 8.47
C GLU A 953 11.79 -20.05 9.40
N ASN A 954 13.04 -20.48 9.20
CA ASN A 954 14.15 -20.11 10.08
C ASN A 954 14.79 -18.77 9.73
N ALA A 955 14.71 -18.32 8.47
CA ALA A 955 15.34 -17.08 8.03
C ALA A 955 14.50 -15.86 8.44
N LYS A 956 15.16 -14.85 9.00
CA LYS A 956 14.58 -13.54 9.32
C LYS A 956 14.93 -12.49 8.28
N HIS A 957 15.99 -12.74 7.50
CA HIS A 957 16.39 -11.94 6.36
C HIS A 957 16.80 -12.84 5.19
N HIS A 958 16.67 -12.34 3.95
CA HIS A 958 17.08 -13.07 2.75
C HIS A 958 18.55 -13.52 2.75
N TYR A 959 19.45 -12.72 3.35
CA TYR A 959 20.88 -13.08 3.43
C TYR A 959 21.18 -14.26 4.38
N GLU A 960 20.19 -14.71 5.17
CA GLU A 960 20.31 -15.88 6.05
C GLU A 960 19.96 -17.19 5.34
N LEU A 961 19.36 -17.12 4.16
CA LEU A 961 19.03 -18.30 3.35
C LEU A 961 20.31 -19.01 2.86
N PRO A 962 20.34 -20.35 2.86
CA PRO A 962 21.53 -21.11 2.48
C PRO A 962 21.83 -21.00 0.99
N ASN A 963 23.02 -21.45 0.57
CA ASN A 963 23.30 -21.61 -0.86
C ASN A 963 22.33 -22.60 -1.50
N ILE A 964 21.92 -22.32 -2.74
CA ILE A 964 20.99 -23.17 -3.51
C ILE A 964 21.73 -24.41 -3.99
N TYR A 965 21.28 -25.59 -3.55
CA TYR A 965 21.81 -26.89 -4.00
C TYR A 965 20.79 -27.75 -4.73
N TYR A 966 19.50 -27.43 -4.60
CA TYR A 966 18.39 -28.23 -5.13
C TYR A 966 17.24 -27.33 -5.57
N THR A 967 16.40 -27.88 -6.43
CA THR A 967 15.02 -27.40 -6.61
C THR A 967 14.13 -28.23 -5.70
N VAL A 968 13.42 -27.56 -4.79
CA VAL A 968 12.41 -28.16 -3.92
C VAL A 968 11.09 -28.17 -4.66
N VAL A 969 10.52 -29.36 -4.83
CA VAL A 969 9.23 -29.58 -5.49
C VAL A 969 8.21 -29.95 -4.43
N THR A 970 7.16 -29.14 -4.30
CA THR A 970 6.03 -29.36 -3.40
C THR A 970 4.77 -29.45 -4.23
N ILE A 971 4.08 -30.60 -4.15
CA ILE A 971 2.80 -30.84 -4.81
C ILE A 971 1.76 -31.04 -3.71
N ALA A 972 0.89 -30.04 -3.54
CA ALA A 972 -0.15 -30.04 -2.54
C ALA A 972 -1.48 -30.48 -3.15
N GLY A 973 -2.20 -31.33 -2.41
CA GLY A 973 -3.62 -31.57 -2.69
C GLY A 973 -4.46 -30.38 -2.25
N LYS A 974 -4.10 -29.79 -1.11
CA LYS A 974 -4.66 -28.54 -0.58
C LYS A 974 -3.61 -27.81 0.25
N GLN A 975 -3.64 -26.48 0.18
CA GLN A 975 -2.99 -25.59 1.13
C GLN A 975 -4.03 -24.64 1.75
N MET A 976 -3.92 -24.33 3.04
CA MET A 976 -4.83 -23.38 3.67
C MET A 976 -4.66 -21.96 3.09
N GLY A 977 -5.66 -21.10 3.24
CA GLY A 977 -5.59 -19.69 2.86
C GLY A 977 -4.45 -18.91 3.51
N VAL A 978 -4.18 -17.70 3.04
CA VAL A 978 -3.17 -16.79 3.65
C VAL A 978 -3.76 -15.83 4.67
N GLY A 979 -5.08 -15.61 4.66
CA GLY A 979 -5.76 -14.67 5.56
C GLY A 979 -5.36 -13.22 5.30
N GLY A 980 -5.73 -12.33 6.23
CA GLY A 980 -5.36 -10.92 6.14
C GLY A 980 -6.35 -9.94 6.76
N ASP A 981 -7.46 -10.37 7.37
CA ASP A 981 -8.37 -9.44 8.04
C ASP A 981 -7.64 -8.59 9.09
N ASP A 982 -6.67 -9.18 9.81
CA ASP A 982 -5.57 -8.51 10.53
C ASP A 982 -4.36 -9.47 10.63
N SER A 983 -3.22 -9.02 11.17
CA SER A 983 -2.02 -9.84 11.38
C SER A 983 -1.62 -9.96 12.85
N TRP A 984 -2.56 -9.89 13.79
CA TRP A 984 -2.31 -10.00 15.24
C TRP A 984 -3.35 -10.83 15.99
N GLY A 985 -4.14 -11.62 15.27
CA GLY A 985 -5.01 -12.63 15.89
C GLY A 985 -6.10 -13.20 15.00
N ALA A 986 -6.38 -12.61 13.83
CA ALA A 986 -7.38 -13.15 12.93
C ALA A 986 -6.95 -14.50 12.35
N PRO A 987 -7.80 -15.55 12.42
CA PRO A 987 -7.58 -16.77 11.68
C PRO A 987 -7.89 -16.55 10.19
N VAL A 988 -7.41 -17.46 9.36
CA VAL A 988 -7.95 -17.70 8.02
C VAL A 988 -9.43 -18.09 8.14
N HIS A 989 -10.31 -17.60 7.25
CA HIS A 989 -11.73 -17.97 7.27
C HIS A 989 -11.94 -19.49 7.12
N ASP A 990 -12.95 -20.02 7.81
CA ASP A 990 -13.20 -21.46 7.99
C ASP A 990 -13.24 -22.26 6.67
N GLU A 991 -13.79 -21.71 5.59
CA GLU A 991 -13.89 -22.37 4.28
C GLU A 991 -12.54 -22.56 3.57
N TYR A 992 -11.49 -21.86 4.02
CA TYR A 992 -10.14 -21.96 3.49
C TYR A 992 -9.18 -22.68 4.46
N LEU A 993 -9.70 -23.28 5.53
CA LEU A 993 -8.94 -24.14 6.43
C LEU A 993 -8.93 -25.60 5.95
N ILE A 994 -7.86 -26.34 6.30
CA ILE A 994 -7.80 -27.79 6.08
C ILE A 994 -8.09 -28.50 7.39
N ARG A 995 -9.26 -29.13 7.47
CA ARG A 995 -9.66 -29.87 8.67
C ARG A 995 -9.00 -31.25 8.70
N ALA A 996 -8.34 -31.56 9.81
CA ALA A 996 -7.64 -32.84 9.98
C ALA A 996 -8.59 -34.03 10.21
N ASP A 997 -9.87 -33.79 10.46
CA ASP A 997 -10.91 -34.82 10.66
C ASP A 997 -11.56 -35.28 9.34
N GLN A 998 -11.12 -34.74 8.19
CA GLN A 998 -11.65 -35.10 6.88
C GLN A 998 -10.69 -36.01 6.12
N ASP A 999 -11.26 -37.01 5.44
CA ASP A 999 -10.53 -37.81 4.46
C ASP A 999 -10.06 -36.91 3.31
N MET A 1000 -8.81 -37.07 2.91
CA MET A 1000 -8.20 -36.29 1.84
C MET A 1000 -7.39 -37.19 0.93
N GLU A 1001 -7.54 -36.97 -0.37
CA GLU A 1001 -6.66 -37.58 -1.36
C GLU A 1001 -6.38 -36.63 -2.51
N PHE A 1002 -5.20 -36.76 -3.09
CA PHE A 1002 -4.85 -36.11 -4.34
C PHE A 1002 -3.93 -36.99 -5.16
N GLU A 1003 -3.91 -36.75 -6.46
CA GLU A 1003 -3.12 -37.53 -7.39
C GLU A 1003 -2.55 -36.71 -8.54
N PHE A 1004 -1.33 -37.08 -8.92
CA PHE A 1004 -0.62 -36.44 -10.02
C PHE A 1004 0.18 -37.47 -10.81
N ARG A 1005 0.63 -37.08 -12.00
CA ARG A 1005 1.49 -37.90 -12.85
C ARG A 1005 2.84 -37.23 -13.05
N ILE A 1006 3.92 -37.98 -12.84
CA ILE A 1006 5.27 -37.62 -13.22
C ILE A 1006 5.57 -38.24 -14.58
N GLN A 1007 6.04 -37.44 -15.53
CA GLN A 1007 6.39 -37.89 -16.87
C GLN A 1007 7.72 -37.28 -17.30
N ARG A 1008 8.48 -38.01 -18.12
CA ARG A 1008 9.66 -37.46 -18.78
C ARG A 1008 9.26 -36.41 -19.83
N ILE A 1009 10.08 -35.36 -19.98
CA ILE A 1009 10.05 -34.41 -21.10
C ILE A 1009 11.17 -34.73 -22.09
#